data_AF-A0A2T4V5Z5-F1
#
_entry.id   AF-A0A2T4V5Z5-F1
#
_cell.length_a   1.000
_cell.length_b   1.000
_cell.length_c   1.000
_cell.angle_alpha   90.00
_cell.angle_beta   90.00
_cell.angle_gamma   90.00
#
_symmetry.space_group_name_H-M   'P 1'
#
loop_
_entity.id
_entity.type
_entity.pdbx_description
1 polymer ?
#
loop_
_entity_poly.entity_id
_entity_poly.type
_entity_poly.pdbx_seq_one_letter_code
_entity_poly.pdbx_strand_id
1 'polypeptide(L)'
;MRFLGGLLVCLLVAGHARGEGYPIPRGEHSVTWKAEATVGEWSAQDAVLSLAPSRVTRNFFVQEPASVSSVPFVRARIQNPSRADLAILFRAKVRATEPLFALSGYGFYLDARRETLGFLRYDGTRSDDSGVRAKVRGLAKVGELEIVLFLAGPAFAAHVYDARTKAELASLVWSDPAFPEGTLGVYANKNQPPDVKVSLFVPDPPPQEASARDGLTTGWLVRVERGLELAPELRRHLRRVAREADTDVYVASELGVHLLRTSPLQVRDIQPGVPYRFQDSTFAERLSRARNAPPRDAFIEGIKDPELIERAMRALSARAPELTRVIEIGRTHEDRPMLALLLGEALDDHSRPAVLLCGGTHANEVVTPEPPLDAARWLLDNRGDPRVARWLRTFHVVVVPLVNPDGSQGYWHVSDARGRTNRRQDEQAAGLGLLEYGVDLNRNYPFAWRNVEDRFNSDDPRSPFFRGPSAGSEPEVQAMMRLGEAWRFVAMVSYHAAASRLLVPYTVEGARSPEPSAAWGVAPAMVDAVRRIPEGKRYAAVRHLYPVGGTDQDWFYWSFGTLAYLVELPFSAPGPRRPLAPMVEGARPFWQVLLDRFLDGPSLTIRVPEAFRAEGPVTVAIDELTWPNEEHFSAHPLSGVFHTYLPAAGRYTVRATSSSGRTVSRSVDVRSGHGEVALDDGTERGP
;
A
#
# COMPACT_ATOMS: atom_id res chain seq x y z
N MET A 1 6.04 14.57 -27.17
CA MET A 1 4.71 13.97 -26.88
C MET A 1 4.36 13.99 -25.37
N ARG A 2 4.59 15.10 -24.63
CA ARG A 2 4.27 15.19 -23.18
C ARG A 2 3.22 16.26 -22.80
N PHE A 3 2.68 17.01 -23.78
CA PHE A 3 1.76 18.13 -23.51
C PHE A 3 0.25 17.78 -23.52
N LEU A 4 -0.15 16.61 -24.01
CA LEU A 4 -1.59 16.24 -24.08
C LEU A 4 -2.17 15.72 -22.77
N GLY A 5 -1.35 15.18 -21.85
CA GLY A 5 -1.85 14.52 -20.62
C GLY A 5 -2.53 15.48 -19.64
N GLY A 6 -1.94 16.66 -19.38
CA GLY A 6 -2.48 17.63 -18.42
C GLY A 6 -3.76 18.32 -18.90
N LEU A 7 -3.82 18.65 -20.19
CA LEU A 7 -5.00 19.29 -20.79
C LEU A 7 -6.20 18.33 -20.81
N LEU A 8 -5.96 17.04 -21.08
CA LEU A 8 -7.00 16.01 -21.12
C LEU A 8 -7.58 15.73 -19.73
N VAL A 9 -6.75 15.74 -18.68
CA VAL A 9 -7.20 15.60 -17.27
C VAL A 9 -8.04 16.81 -16.84
N CYS A 10 -7.61 18.04 -17.15
CA CYS A 10 -8.41 19.24 -16.89
C CYS A 10 -9.74 19.22 -17.64
N LEU A 11 -9.76 18.82 -18.92
CA LEU A 11 -10.98 18.71 -19.73
C LEU A 11 -11.90 17.58 -19.26
N LEU A 12 -11.37 16.51 -18.69
CA LEU A 12 -12.14 15.40 -18.11
C LEU A 12 -12.82 15.81 -16.79
N VAL A 13 -12.11 16.49 -15.88
CA VAL A 13 -12.68 17.03 -14.63
C VAL A 13 -13.73 18.12 -14.94
N ALA A 14 -13.42 19.00 -15.90
CA ALA A 14 -14.33 20.01 -16.45
C ALA A 14 -15.59 19.41 -17.11
N GLY A 15 -15.42 18.35 -17.90
CA GLY A 15 -16.50 17.70 -18.66
C GLY A 15 -17.53 17.00 -17.78
N HIS A 16 -17.14 16.55 -16.58
CA HIS A 16 -18.05 15.97 -15.59
C HIS A 16 -18.86 17.04 -14.80
N ALA A 17 -18.51 18.33 -14.91
CA ALA A 17 -19.16 19.44 -14.19
C ALA A 17 -20.24 20.17 -15.01
N ARG A 18 -20.53 19.73 -16.24
CA ARG A 18 -21.60 20.31 -17.06
C ARG A 18 -22.96 19.81 -16.57
N GLY A 19 -23.62 20.59 -15.72
CA GLY A 19 -25.03 20.43 -15.38
C GLY A 19 -25.36 20.10 -13.93
N GLU A 20 -24.37 19.87 -13.07
CA GLU A 20 -24.59 19.68 -11.62
C GLU A 20 -23.72 20.68 -10.85
N GLY A 21 -24.34 21.73 -10.30
CA GLY A 21 -23.63 22.75 -9.52
C GLY A 21 -22.91 22.14 -8.32
N TYR A 22 -21.64 22.51 -8.13
CA TYR A 22 -20.83 22.03 -7.00
C TYR A 22 -21.45 22.41 -5.64
N PRO A 23 -21.51 21.48 -4.66
CA PRO A 23 -22.04 21.74 -3.32
C PRO A 23 -21.27 22.84 -2.58
N ILE A 24 -21.90 23.42 -1.57
CA ILE A 24 -21.38 24.50 -0.72
C ILE A 24 -21.02 23.89 0.65
N PRO A 25 -19.73 23.77 1.02
CA PRO A 25 -19.34 23.42 2.39
C PRO A 25 -18.83 24.65 3.17
N ARG A 26 -19.01 24.63 4.50
CA ARG A 26 -18.78 25.73 5.45
C ARG A 26 -17.29 26.12 5.52
N GLY A 27 -17.02 27.39 5.21
CA GLY A 27 -15.69 28.02 5.29
C GLY A 27 -15.51 29.21 4.35
N GLU A 28 -16.57 29.98 4.05
CA GLU A 28 -16.46 31.11 3.12
C GLU A 28 -15.66 32.26 3.76
N HIS A 29 -14.52 32.63 3.16
CA HIS A 29 -13.82 33.87 3.48
C HIS A 29 -14.49 35.01 2.70
N SER A 30 -15.41 35.73 3.35
CA SER A 30 -16.12 36.85 2.72
C SER A 30 -15.26 38.11 2.71
N VAL A 31 -14.95 38.64 1.52
CA VAL A 31 -14.33 39.95 1.36
C VAL A 31 -15.44 41.00 1.25
N THR A 32 -15.56 41.86 2.27
CA THR A 32 -16.54 42.95 2.31
C THR A 32 -15.83 44.30 2.22
N TRP A 33 -16.18 45.11 1.23
CA TRP A 33 -15.57 46.44 1.05
C TRP A 33 -16.28 47.44 1.96
N LYS A 34 -15.59 47.96 2.99
CA LYS A 34 -16.05 49.14 3.72
C LYS A 34 -15.40 50.39 3.11
N ALA A 35 -16.18 51.44 2.92
CA ALA A 35 -15.81 52.67 2.19
C ALA A 35 -14.63 53.48 2.77
N GLU A 36 -14.00 53.02 3.86
CA GLU A 36 -12.87 53.69 4.53
C GLU A 36 -11.66 52.76 4.76
N ALA A 37 -11.72 51.49 4.36
CA ALA A 37 -10.67 50.50 4.66
C ALA A 37 -9.96 50.04 3.38
N THR A 38 -8.90 50.75 3.00
CA THR A 38 -7.95 50.29 1.97
C THR A 38 -6.50 50.49 2.44
N VAL A 39 -5.72 49.41 2.39
CA VAL A 39 -4.26 49.25 2.64
C VAL A 39 -3.77 49.28 4.10
N GLY A 40 -3.20 48.16 4.56
CA GLY A 40 -2.36 48.04 5.76
C GLY A 40 -1.76 46.63 5.92
N GLU A 41 -0.52 46.51 6.41
CA GLU A 41 0.09 45.22 6.79
C GLU A 41 -0.58 44.67 8.06
N TRP A 42 -0.82 43.35 8.08
CA TRP A 42 -1.30 42.64 9.26
C TRP A 42 -0.13 42.41 10.23
N SER A 43 -0.27 42.78 11.50
CA SER A 43 0.65 42.34 12.55
C SER A 43 -0.04 41.37 13.49
N ALA A 44 0.66 40.30 13.85
CA ALA A 44 0.25 39.34 14.86
C ALA A 44 0.96 39.68 16.17
N GLN A 45 0.21 40.14 17.17
CA GLN A 45 0.62 40.16 18.57
C GLN A 45 -0.42 39.40 19.38
N ASP A 46 0.03 38.48 20.23
CA ASP A 46 -0.80 37.74 21.18
C ASP A 46 -2.05 37.07 20.58
N ALA A 47 -1.90 36.46 19.40
CA ALA A 47 -2.94 35.72 18.68
C ALA A 47 -4.19 36.54 18.28
N VAL A 48 -4.11 37.88 18.31
CA VAL A 48 -5.15 38.78 17.80
C VAL A 48 -4.59 39.59 16.63
N LEU A 49 -5.18 39.44 15.44
CA LEU A 49 -4.81 40.23 14.25
C LEU A 49 -5.35 41.67 14.38
N SER A 50 -4.46 42.66 14.23
CA SER A 50 -4.82 44.08 14.26
C SER A 50 -4.28 44.82 13.01
N LEU A 51 -5.03 45.82 12.52
CA LEU A 51 -4.70 46.62 11.32
C LEU A 51 -3.88 47.88 11.68
N ALA A 52 -2.76 48.12 11.00
CA ALA A 52 -1.97 49.34 11.10
C ALA A 52 -2.40 50.43 10.07
N PRO A 53 -2.16 51.75 10.31
CA PRO A 53 -2.70 52.81 9.47
C PRO A 53 -1.94 53.07 8.14
N SER A 54 -2.66 53.70 7.22
CA SER A 54 -2.59 53.67 5.75
C SER A 54 -1.48 54.46 5.03
N ARG A 55 -1.11 53.98 3.82
CA ARG A 55 -0.76 54.83 2.66
C ARG A 55 -1.50 54.36 1.40
N VAL A 56 -1.96 55.34 0.62
CA VAL A 56 -2.85 55.19 -0.54
C VAL A 56 -2.10 54.58 -1.73
N THR A 57 -2.35 53.30 -2.01
CA THR A 57 -2.10 52.69 -3.32
C THR A 57 -3.10 51.56 -3.57
N ARG A 58 -3.51 51.43 -4.83
CA ARG A 58 -4.46 50.43 -5.36
C ARG A 58 -4.02 49.03 -4.92
N ASN A 59 -4.97 48.11 -4.78
CA ASN A 59 -4.83 46.64 -4.62
C ASN A 59 -5.20 46.14 -3.23
N PHE A 60 -5.85 44.97 -3.21
CA PHE A 60 -6.20 44.23 -2.00
C PHE A 60 -5.47 42.88 -2.07
N PHE A 61 -4.83 42.47 -0.99
CA PHE A 61 -4.17 41.17 -0.92
C PHE A 61 -4.68 40.44 0.32
N VAL A 62 -5.24 39.25 0.12
CA VAL A 62 -5.50 38.30 1.20
C VAL A 62 -4.32 37.34 1.17
N GLN A 63 -3.36 37.52 2.07
CA GLN A 63 -2.25 36.60 2.22
C GLN A 63 -2.60 35.60 3.32
N GLU A 64 -2.88 34.34 2.96
CA GLU A 64 -2.76 33.25 3.92
C GLU A 64 -1.30 32.77 3.92
N PRO A 65 -0.66 32.66 5.10
CA PRO A 65 0.77 32.36 5.21
C PRO A 65 1.14 30.92 4.84
N ALA A 66 0.19 30.05 4.49
CA ALA A 66 0.45 28.65 4.14
C ALA A 66 -0.22 28.22 2.81
N SER A 67 0.62 27.81 1.87
CA SER A 67 0.37 26.84 0.79
C SER A 67 -0.78 27.06 -0.21
N VAL A 68 -0.47 27.66 -1.38
CA VAL A 68 -1.23 27.42 -2.63
C VAL A 68 -0.41 26.61 -3.66
N SER A 69 0.83 26.22 -3.35
CA SER A 69 1.64 25.41 -4.29
C SER A 69 1.04 24.02 -4.57
N SER A 70 0.07 23.55 -3.79
CA SER A 70 -0.53 22.20 -3.87
C SER A 70 -2.06 22.15 -4.03
N VAL A 71 -2.76 23.29 -4.20
CA VAL A 71 -4.24 23.30 -4.22
C VAL A 71 -4.76 22.90 -5.62
N PRO A 72 -5.67 21.89 -5.73
CA PRO A 72 -6.15 21.39 -7.01
C PRO A 72 -7.16 22.33 -7.71
N PHE A 73 -7.89 23.16 -6.96
CA PHE A 73 -8.81 24.15 -7.53
C PHE A 73 -9.14 25.29 -6.55
N VAL A 74 -9.63 26.42 -7.07
CA VAL A 74 -10.11 27.60 -6.35
C VAL A 74 -11.55 27.87 -6.76
N ARG A 75 -12.43 28.17 -5.81
CA ARG A 75 -13.80 28.63 -6.11
C ARG A 75 -13.96 30.07 -5.66
N ALA A 76 -14.59 30.88 -6.50
CA ALA A 76 -14.92 32.27 -6.19
C ALA A 76 -16.39 32.55 -6.46
N ARG A 77 -17.03 33.35 -5.61
CA ARG A 77 -18.37 33.90 -5.81
C ARG A 77 -18.31 35.40 -5.86
N ILE A 78 -19.01 35.99 -6.83
CA ILE A 78 -19.04 37.43 -7.09
C ILE A 78 -20.50 37.88 -7.09
N GLN A 79 -20.90 38.63 -6.07
CA GLN A 79 -22.21 39.27 -6.00
C GLN A 79 -22.21 40.59 -6.75
N ASN A 80 -23.31 40.89 -7.45
CA ASN A 80 -23.42 42.04 -8.35
C ASN A 80 -22.33 42.06 -9.45
N PRO A 81 -22.13 40.93 -10.17
CA PRO A 81 -21.01 40.77 -11.12
C PRO A 81 -21.05 41.76 -12.28
N SER A 82 -22.21 42.34 -12.60
CA SER A 82 -22.37 43.40 -13.62
C SER A 82 -21.69 44.72 -13.27
N ARG A 83 -21.22 44.86 -12.03
CA ARG A 83 -20.48 46.03 -11.51
C ARG A 83 -19.04 45.69 -11.14
N ALA A 84 -18.59 44.48 -11.41
CA ALA A 84 -17.25 44.01 -11.08
C ALA A 84 -16.21 44.43 -12.13
N ASP A 85 -15.08 44.93 -11.65
CA ASP A 85 -13.86 45.21 -12.42
C ASP A 85 -12.66 44.77 -11.56
N LEU A 86 -12.41 43.46 -11.58
CA LEU A 86 -11.50 42.77 -10.67
C LEU A 86 -10.85 41.54 -11.32
N ALA A 87 -9.80 41.02 -10.69
CA ALA A 87 -9.18 39.76 -11.03
C ALA A 87 -8.92 38.90 -9.78
N ILE A 88 -9.18 37.60 -9.90
CA ILE A 88 -8.79 36.60 -8.91
C ILE A 88 -7.35 36.22 -9.24
N LEU A 89 -6.42 36.56 -8.35
CA LEU A 89 -5.01 36.28 -8.50
C LEU A 89 -4.69 34.88 -7.97
N PHE A 90 -3.93 34.08 -8.72
CA PHE A 90 -3.48 32.76 -8.30
C PHE A 90 -2.01 32.54 -8.65
N ARG A 91 -1.31 31.78 -7.81
CA ARG A 91 0.16 31.66 -7.85
C ARG A 91 0.85 33.03 -7.88
N ALA A 92 0.25 34.00 -7.19
CA ALA A 92 0.70 35.37 -7.17
C ALA A 92 1.78 35.61 -6.12
N LYS A 93 2.75 36.46 -6.43
CA LYS A 93 3.80 36.93 -5.53
C LYS A 93 3.85 38.46 -5.61
N VAL A 94 3.96 39.09 -4.45
CA VAL A 94 4.07 40.55 -4.33
C VAL A 94 5.48 40.86 -3.83
N ARG A 95 6.20 41.73 -4.54
CA ARG A 95 7.49 42.26 -4.07
C ARG A 95 7.33 43.73 -3.68
N ALA A 96 7.60 44.04 -2.42
CA ALA A 96 7.30 45.33 -1.79
C ALA A 96 8.45 46.36 -1.84
N THR A 97 9.48 46.15 -2.65
CA THR A 97 10.78 46.83 -2.42
C THR A 97 10.97 48.23 -3.02
N GLU A 98 10.04 48.84 -3.75
CA GLU A 98 10.14 50.24 -4.28
C GLU A 98 8.74 50.82 -4.65
N PRO A 99 8.53 52.14 -4.92
CA PRO A 99 7.21 52.81 -4.81
C PRO A 99 6.10 52.34 -5.78
N LEU A 100 6.39 51.34 -6.61
CA LEU A 100 5.43 50.57 -7.41
C LEU A 100 5.55 49.10 -7.00
N PHE A 101 4.52 48.58 -6.34
CA PHE A 101 4.39 47.14 -6.05
C PHE A 101 4.51 46.33 -7.34
N ALA A 102 5.46 45.38 -7.38
CA ALA A 102 5.61 44.47 -8.50
C ALA A 102 4.83 43.17 -8.21
N LEU A 103 3.81 42.90 -9.04
CA LEU A 103 3.01 41.68 -8.99
C LEU A 103 3.54 40.70 -10.02
N SER A 104 3.86 39.47 -9.61
CA SER A 104 4.08 38.36 -10.54
C SER A 104 3.13 37.20 -10.27
N GLY A 105 2.76 36.44 -11.30
CA GLY A 105 1.79 35.34 -11.20
C GLY A 105 0.68 35.43 -12.23
N TYR A 106 -0.46 34.81 -11.94
CA TYR A 106 -1.61 34.78 -12.85
C TYR A 106 -2.83 35.46 -12.26
N GLY A 107 -3.73 35.92 -13.13
CA GLY A 107 -5.04 36.44 -12.76
C GLY A 107 -6.14 35.92 -13.68
N PHE A 108 -7.32 35.71 -13.13
CA PHE A 108 -8.56 35.53 -13.90
C PHE A 108 -9.44 36.77 -13.72
N TYR A 109 -9.59 37.57 -14.77
CA TYR A 109 -10.26 38.87 -14.71
C TYR A 109 -11.73 38.81 -15.12
N LEU A 110 -12.51 39.75 -14.59
CA LEU A 110 -13.87 40.06 -14.99
C LEU A 110 -13.97 41.58 -15.26
N ASP A 111 -14.16 41.95 -16.53
CA ASP A 111 -14.47 43.31 -16.98
C ASP A 111 -15.97 43.36 -17.32
N ALA A 112 -16.78 43.75 -16.33
CA ALA A 112 -18.23 43.77 -16.50
C ALA A 112 -18.70 44.81 -17.52
N ARG A 113 -17.95 45.91 -17.73
CA ARG A 113 -18.31 46.94 -18.73
C ARG A 113 -18.23 46.39 -20.14
N ARG A 114 -17.26 45.51 -20.39
CA ARG A 114 -17.10 44.81 -21.67
C ARG A 114 -17.79 43.45 -21.70
N GLU A 115 -18.42 43.04 -20.61
CA GLU A 115 -18.95 41.68 -20.40
C GLU A 115 -17.93 40.59 -20.75
N THR A 116 -16.65 40.83 -20.46
CA THR A 116 -15.55 39.97 -20.88
C THR A 116 -14.79 39.46 -19.66
N LEU A 117 -14.37 38.20 -19.74
CA LEU A 117 -13.54 37.57 -18.74
C LEU A 117 -12.42 36.79 -19.43
N GLY A 118 -11.32 36.54 -18.73
CA GLY A 118 -10.17 35.87 -19.31
C GLY A 118 -9.00 35.75 -18.35
N PHE A 119 -7.87 35.26 -18.85
CA PHE A 119 -6.65 35.13 -18.06
C PHE A 119 -5.63 36.22 -18.35
N LEU A 120 -4.88 36.62 -17.33
CA LEU A 120 -3.74 37.53 -17.38
C LEU A 120 -2.50 36.86 -16.79
N ARG A 121 -1.33 37.21 -17.32
CA ARG A 121 -0.04 37.03 -16.65
C ARG A 121 0.45 38.36 -16.09
N TYR A 122 1.01 38.35 -14.90
CA TYR A 122 1.74 39.49 -14.35
C TYR A 122 3.22 39.10 -14.26
N ASP A 123 4.10 39.92 -14.84
CA ASP A 123 5.55 39.66 -14.89
C ASP A 123 6.33 40.71 -14.07
N GLY A 124 5.73 41.20 -12.99
CA GLY A 124 6.28 42.22 -12.10
C GLY A 124 5.84 43.63 -12.49
N THR A 125 6.30 44.12 -13.65
CA THR A 125 6.09 45.51 -14.09
C THR A 125 5.03 45.68 -15.18
N ARG A 126 4.58 44.57 -15.78
CA ARG A 126 3.60 44.54 -16.86
C ARG A 126 2.59 43.41 -16.64
N SER A 127 1.38 43.63 -17.14
CA SER A 127 0.35 42.61 -17.28
C SER A 127 0.21 42.25 -18.76
N ASP A 128 0.37 40.97 -19.07
CA ASP A 128 0.21 40.42 -20.42
C ASP A 128 -1.13 39.68 -20.51
N ASP A 129 -1.97 40.06 -21.48
CA ASP A 129 -3.21 39.34 -21.78
C ASP A 129 -2.88 38.00 -22.45
N SER A 130 -3.41 36.91 -21.91
CA SER A 130 -3.25 35.56 -22.46
C SER A 130 -3.83 35.40 -23.88
N GLY A 131 -4.73 36.29 -24.28
CA GLY A 131 -5.57 36.14 -25.48
C GLY A 131 -6.71 35.14 -25.31
N VAL A 132 -6.76 34.41 -24.19
CA VAL A 132 -7.82 33.46 -23.83
C VAL A 132 -8.90 34.20 -23.04
N ARG A 133 -10.00 34.51 -23.72
CA ARG A 133 -11.13 35.28 -23.17
C ARG A 133 -12.47 34.77 -23.68
N ALA A 134 -13.52 35.04 -22.92
CA ALA A 134 -14.89 34.74 -23.27
C ALA A 134 -15.80 35.94 -22.96
N LYS A 135 -16.85 36.10 -23.77
CA LYS A 135 -17.87 37.13 -23.58
C LYS A 135 -19.11 36.53 -22.94
N VAL A 136 -19.50 37.02 -21.77
CA VAL A 136 -20.69 36.56 -21.03
C VAL A 136 -21.83 37.54 -21.25
N ARG A 137 -22.57 37.34 -22.35
CA ARG A 137 -23.65 38.26 -22.75
C ARG A 137 -24.79 38.25 -21.73
N GLY A 138 -25.23 39.43 -21.30
CA GLY A 138 -26.32 39.54 -20.34
C GLY A 138 -25.88 39.39 -18.89
N LEU A 139 -24.61 39.68 -18.59
CA LEU A 139 -24.05 39.67 -17.24
C LEU A 139 -24.86 40.57 -16.29
N ALA A 140 -25.47 41.63 -16.81
CA ALA A 140 -26.41 42.51 -16.09
C ALA A 140 -27.61 41.78 -15.45
N LYS A 141 -27.99 40.60 -15.96
CA LYS A 141 -29.11 39.80 -15.45
C LYS A 141 -28.67 38.73 -14.45
N VAL A 142 -27.36 38.53 -14.29
CA VAL A 142 -26.77 37.55 -13.38
C VAL A 142 -26.61 38.23 -12.02
N GLY A 143 -27.40 37.81 -11.02
CA GLY A 143 -27.34 38.39 -9.68
C GLY A 143 -26.09 38.00 -8.89
N GLU A 144 -25.57 36.79 -9.15
CA GLU A 144 -24.37 36.26 -8.53
C GLU A 144 -23.68 35.30 -9.50
N LEU A 145 -22.37 35.43 -9.62
CA LEU A 145 -21.54 34.65 -10.54
C LEU A 145 -20.61 33.75 -9.74
N GLU A 146 -20.47 32.50 -10.18
CA GLU A 146 -19.60 31.51 -9.56
C GLU A 146 -18.50 31.11 -10.55
N ILE A 147 -17.25 31.17 -10.10
CA ILE A 147 -16.07 30.81 -10.87
C ILE A 147 -15.40 29.62 -10.18
N VAL A 148 -15.10 28.58 -10.95
CA VAL A 148 -14.31 27.44 -10.52
C VAL A 148 -13.05 27.37 -11.35
N LEU A 149 -11.88 27.59 -10.72
CA LEU A 149 -10.56 27.58 -11.33
C LEU A 149 -9.83 26.29 -10.97
N PHE A 150 -9.63 25.39 -11.92
CA PHE A 150 -8.82 24.18 -11.75
C PHE A 150 -7.36 24.48 -12.07
N LEU A 151 -6.43 24.06 -11.21
CA LEU A 151 -5.01 24.36 -11.31
C LEU A 151 -4.20 23.05 -11.35
N ALA A 152 -3.74 22.64 -12.54
CA ALA A 152 -3.00 21.38 -12.71
C ALA A 152 -1.67 21.60 -13.44
N GLY A 153 -0.56 21.61 -12.69
CA GLY A 153 0.76 21.89 -13.27
C GLY A 153 0.76 23.23 -14.02
N PRO A 154 1.21 23.31 -15.29
CA PRO A 154 1.18 24.55 -16.08
C PRO A 154 -0.17 24.83 -16.74
N ALA A 155 -1.18 23.98 -16.58
CA ALA A 155 -2.49 24.14 -17.21
C ALA A 155 -3.54 24.57 -16.18
N PHE A 156 -4.46 25.43 -16.60
CA PHE A 156 -5.56 25.92 -15.77
C PHE A 156 -6.83 26.06 -16.59
N ALA A 157 -7.96 25.72 -15.96
CA ALA A 157 -9.28 25.81 -16.56
C ALA A 157 -10.22 26.61 -15.66
N ALA A 158 -11.00 27.52 -16.25
CA ALA A 158 -12.01 28.31 -15.56
C ALA A 158 -13.38 27.93 -16.09
N HIS A 159 -14.29 27.57 -15.19
CA HIS A 159 -15.72 27.47 -15.48
C HIS A 159 -16.47 28.58 -14.76
N VAL A 160 -17.38 29.22 -15.47
CA VAL A 160 -18.12 30.38 -15.00
C VAL A 160 -19.59 30.06 -15.08
N TYR A 161 -20.30 30.20 -13.97
CA TYR A 161 -21.71 29.86 -13.83
C TYR A 161 -22.51 31.05 -13.32
N ASP A 162 -23.79 31.10 -13.68
CA ASP A 162 -24.78 31.80 -12.88
C ASP A 162 -24.96 31.01 -11.57
N ALA A 163 -24.63 31.62 -10.44
CA ALA A 163 -24.57 30.91 -9.16
C ALA A 163 -25.94 30.41 -8.69
N ARG A 164 -27.03 31.04 -9.15
CA ARG A 164 -28.41 30.72 -8.78
C ARG A 164 -29.01 29.63 -9.66
N THR A 165 -28.89 29.79 -10.98
CA THR A 165 -29.49 28.87 -11.95
C THR A 165 -28.58 27.70 -12.30
N LYS A 166 -27.29 27.79 -11.95
CA LYS A 166 -26.22 26.83 -12.29
C LYS A 166 -25.96 26.70 -13.79
N ALA A 167 -26.50 27.60 -14.61
CA ALA A 167 -26.21 27.65 -16.03
C ALA A 167 -24.73 28.01 -16.26
N GLU A 168 -24.02 27.20 -17.04
CA GLU A 168 -22.65 27.50 -17.48
C GLU A 168 -22.68 28.68 -18.46
N LEU A 169 -21.98 29.75 -18.11
CA LEU A 169 -21.92 31.00 -18.87
C LEU A 169 -20.66 31.07 -19.75
N ALA A 170 -19.55 30.50 -19.28
CA ALA A 170 -18.31 30.41 -20.04
C ALA A 170 -17.39 29.29 -19.51
N SER A 171 -16.54 28.76 -20.38
CA SER A 171 -15.43 27.88 -20.03
C SER A 171 -14.18 28.30 -20.80
N LEU A 172 -13.05 28.38 -20.11
CA LEU A 172 -11.78 28.81 -20.67
C LEU A 172 -10.69 27.89 -20.18
N VAL A 173 -9.74 27.59 -21.05
CA VAL A 173 -8.55 26.81 -20.69
C VAL A 173 -7.34 27.56 -21.18
N TRP A 174 -6.35 27.72 -20.31
CA TRP A 174 -5.08 28.33 -20.64
C TRP A 174 -3.95 27.51 -20.04
N SER A 175 -2.75 27.66 -20.57
CA SER A 175 -1.57 26.99 -20.04
C SER A 175 -0.35 27.88 -20.19
N ASP A 176 0.33 28.09 -19.08
CA ASP A 176 1.57 28.86 -18.99
C ASP A 176 2.39 28.30 -17.81
N PRO A 177 3.67 27.95 -18.02
CA PRO A 177 4.52 27.35 -16.99
C PRO A 177 5.33 28.37 -16.16
N ALA A 178 5.25 29.68 -16.46
CA ALA A 178 6.12 30.72 -15.89
C ALA A 178 6.07 30.81 -14.36
N PHE A 179 4.91 30.57 -13.75
CA PHE A 179 4.70 30.66 -12.30
C PHE A 179 4.14 29.35 -11.76
N PRO A 180 4.99 28.42 -11.29
CA PRO A 180 4.54 27.14 -10.76
C PRO A 180 3.91 27.24 -9.36
N GLU A 181 4.21 28.32 -8.61
CA GLU A 181 3.81 28.48 -7.21
C GLU A 181 3.55 29.95 -6.85
N GLY A 182 2.77 30.17 -5.80
CA GLY A 182 2.56 31.48 -5.19
C GLY A 182 1.36 31.46 -4.25
N THR A 183 0.68 32.60 -4.11
CA THR A 183 -0.46 32.81 -3.22
C THR A 183 -1.75 33.12 -3.99
N LEU A 184 -2.90 33.03 -3.32
CA LEU A 184 -4.19 33.49 -3.84
C LEU A 184 -4.45 34.94 -3.41
N GLY A 185 -5.14 35.72 -4.22
CA GLY A 185 -5.55 37.08 -3.85
C GLY A 185 -6.66 37.63 -4.74
N VAL A 186 -7.09 38.87 -4.49
CA VAL A 186 -8.08 39.57 -5.34
C VAL A 186 -7.58 40.97 -5.67
N TYR A 187 -7.31 41.21 -6.95
CA TYR A 187 -6.99 42.53 -7.45
C TYR A 187 -8.28 43.24 -7.89
N ALA A 188 -8.54 44.47 -7.42
CA ALA A 188 -9.72 45.23 -7.82
C ALA A 188 -9.37 46.65 -8.26
N ASN A 189 -10.17 47.21 -9.18
CA ASN A 189 -10.01 48.58 -9.64
C ASN A 189 -10.32 49.59 -8.51
N LYS A 190 -9.66 50.75 -8.50
CA LYS A 190 -9.89 51.84 -7.53
C LYS A 190 -11.34 52.35 -7.48
N ASN A 191 -12.09 52.14 -8.55
CA ASN A 191 -13.49 52.56 -8.66
C ASN A 191 -14.47 51.39 -8.47
N GLN A 192 -14.00 50.25 -7.96
CA GLN A 192 -14.82 49.07 -7.68
C GLN A 192 -15.94 49.45 -6.69
N PRO A 193 -17.22 49.31 -7.05
CA PRO A 193 -18.30 49.62 -6.13
C PRO A 193 -18.27 48.74 -4.88
N PRO A 194 -18.56 49.32 -3.69
CA PRO A 194 -18.44 48.61 -2.42
C PRO A 194 -19.51 47.52 -2.21
N ASP A 195 -20.55 47.52 -3.04
CA ASP A 195 -21.65 46.54 -3.02
C ASP A 195 -21.37 45.27 -3.83
N VAL A 196 -20.27 45.21 -4.59
CA VAL A 196 -19.79 43.95 -5.18
C VAL A 196 -19.15 43.15 -4.06
N LYS A 197 -19.51 41.89 -3.82
CA LYS A 197 -18.85 41.07 -2.78
C LYS A 197 -18.14 39.88 -3.40
N VAL A 198 -16.95 39.55 -2.90
CA VAL A 198 -16.19 38.40 -3.37
C VAL A 198 -16.00 37.43 -2.21
N SER A 199 -16.46 36.19 -2.36
CA SER A 199 -16.09 35.09 -1.45
C SER A 199 -15.12 34.17 -2.16
N LEU A 200 -13.97 33.92 -1.53
CA LEU A 200 -13.01 32.93 -2.01
C LEU A 200 -13.08 31.67 -1.15
N PHE A 201 -12.89 30.53 -1.81
CA PHE A 201 -12.80 29.23 -1.18
C PHE A 201 -11.63 28.45 -1.77
N VAL A 202 -10.79 27.95 -0.87
CA VAL A 202 -9.62 27.12 -1.13
C VAL A 202 -9.80 25.89 -0.25
N PRO A 203 -9.97 24.68 -0.80
CA PRO A 203 -9.97 23.48 0.03
C PRO A 203 -8.58 23.31 0.65
N ASP A 204 -8.51 22.76 1.87
CA ASP A 204 -7.25 22.27 2.42
C ASP A 204 -6.59 21.37 1.37
N PRO A 205 -5.25 21.43 1.19
CA PRO A 205 -4.59 20.46 0.34
C PRO A 205 -4.97 19.07 0.86
N PRO A 206 -5.42 18.14 -0.01
CA PRO A 206 -5.54 16.76 0.43
C PRO A 206 -4.17 16.35 1.00
N PRO A 207 -4.10 15.56 2.08
CA PRO A 207 -2.84 14.97 2.50
C PRO A 207 -2.19 14.37 1.26
N GLN A 208 -0.96 14.81 1.04
CA GLN A 208 -0.13 14.62 -0.14
C GLN A 208 -0.51 13.34 -0.89
N GLU A 209 -1.02 13.51 -2.11
CA GLU A 209 -1.57 12.44 -2.93
C GLU A 209 -0.74 11.16 -2.82
N ALA A 210 -1.39 10.13 -2.32
CA ALA A 210 -1.10 8.75 -2.65
C ALA A 210 -0.94 8.67 -4.16
N SER A 211 0.32 8.70 -4.61
CA SER A 211 0.68 8.42 -5.98
C SER A 211 0.02 7.11 -6.38
N ALA A 212 -0.88 7.17 -7.36
CA ALA A 212 -1.27 6.07 -8.23
C ALA A 212 -1.14 4.69 -7.57
N ARG A 213 -2.02 4.37 -6.62
CA ARG A 213 -2.25 2.98 -6.24
C ARG A 213 -3.64 2.60 -6.72
N ASP A 214 -3.67 1.67 -7.68
CA ASP A 214 -4.85 0.91 -8.00
C ASP A 214 -5.46 0.36 -6.70
N GLY A 215 -6.58 0.92 -6.26
CA GLY A 215 -7.61 0.14 -5.58
C GLY A 215 -7.99 0.41 -4.12
N LEU A 216 -7.62 1.52 -3.45
CA LEU A 216 -8.09 1.83 -2.07
C LEU A 216 -8.11 3.36 -1.86
N THR A 217 -9.21 4.12 -1.76
CA THR A 217 -10.61 3.91 -1.32
C THR A 217 -11.58 4.79 -2.15
N THR A 218 -12.80 4.32 -2.49
CA THR A 218 -13.81 5.10 -3.26
C THR A 218 -15.15 5.31 -2.54
N GLY A 219 -15.26 5.05 -1.23
CA GLY A 219 -16.51 5.21 -0.49
C GLY A 219 -16.40 5.26 1.03
N TRP A 220 -17.52 5.53 1.68
CA TRP A 220 -17.69 5.65 3.13
C TRP A 220 -18.69 4.62 3.62
N LEU A 221 -18.45 4.02 4.79
CA LEU A 221 -19.44 3.18 5.45
C LEU A 221 -20.34 4.03 6.32
N VAL A 222 -21.65 3.92 6.13
CA VAL A 222 -22.65 4.70 6.86
C VAL A 222 -23.64 3.75 7.51
N ARG A 223 -23.96 3.99 8.79
CA ARG A 223 -25.05 3.31 9.49
C ARG A 223 -26.18 4.29 9.75
N VAL A 224 -27.33 3.99 9.19
CA VAL A 224 -28.55 4.80 9.34
C VAL A 224 -29.55 3.98 10.16
N GLU A 225 -30.29 4.65 11.05
CA GLU A 225 -31.35 3.99 11.82
C GLU A 225 -32.38 3.32 10.90
N ARG A 226 -32.82 2.12 11.29
CA ARG A 226 -33.71 1.30 10.47
C ARG A 226 -35.10 1.93 10.33
N GLY A 227 -35.70 1.79 9.16
CA GLY A 227 -37.08 2.23 8.90
C GLY A 227 -37.21 3.68 8.47
N LEU A 228 -36.10 4.41 8.34
CA LEU A 228 -36.10 5.77 7.81
C LEU A 228 -36.26 5.78 6.28
N GLU A 229 -37.12 6.66 5.77
CA GLU A 229 -37.25 6.89 4.34
C GLU A 229 -36.18 7.85 3.82
N LEU A 230 -35.30 7.35 2.95
CA LEU A 230 -34.30 8.16 2.27
C LEU A 230 -34.92 8.93 1.11
N ALA A 231 -34.60 10.22 0.95
CA ALA A 231 -35.02 11.00 -0.22
C ALA A 231 -34.43 10.42 -1.52
N PRO A 232 -35.10 10.54 -2.69
CA PRO A 232 -34.62 9.98 -3.96
C PRO A 232 -33.22 10.44 -4.37
N GLU A 233 -32.87 11.69 -4.10
CA GLU A 233 -31.53 12.27 -4.34
C GLU A 233 -30.47 11.53 -3.51
N LEU A 234 -30.78 11.26 -2.24
CA LEU A 234 -29.87 10.60 -1.32
C LEU A 234 -29.73 9.10 -1.62
N ARG A 235 -30.81 8.43 -2.02
CA ARG A 235 -30.80 7.01 -2.43
C ARG A 235 -29.82 6.74 -3.58
N ARG A 236 -29.66 7.68 -4.51
CA ARG A 236 -28.74 7.54 -5.66
C ARG A 236 -27.27 7.44 -5.26
N HIS A 237 -26.91 7.94 -4.08
CA HIS A 237 -25.54 7.95 -3.57
C HIS A 237 -25.28 6.95 -2.45
N LEU A 238 -26.28 6.15 -2.09
CA LEU A 238 -26.22 5.16 -1.02
C LEU A 238 -26.57 3.77 -1.54
N ARG A 239 -25.61 2.85 -1.48
CA ARG A 239 -25.82 1.43 -1.77
C ARG A 239 -25.92 0.67 -0.45
N ARG A 240 -27.10 0.15 -0.12
CA ARG A 240 -27.25 -0.70 1.08
C ARG A 240 -26.44 -1.99 0.90
N VAL A 241 -25.61 -2.32 1.88
CA VAL A 241 -24.74 -3.50 1.86
C VAL A 241 -25.03 -4.49 2.98
N ALA A 242 -25.65 -4.05 4.07
CA ALA A 242 -26.08 -4.93 5.14
C ALA A 242 -27.26 -4.37 5.92
N ARG A 243 -27.83 -5.22 6.77
CA ARG A 243 -28.82 -4.87 7.77
C ARG A 243 -28.35 -5.43 9.12
N GLU A 244 -28.09 -4.53 10.07
CA GLU A 244 -27.69 -4.82 11.45
C GLU A 244 -28.88 -4.55 12.38
N ALA A 245 -28.86 -5.00 13.65
CA ALA A 245 -30.04 -5.11 14.52
C ALA A 245 -31.03 -3.92 14.49
N ASP A 246 -30.53 -2.70 14.60
CA ASP A 246 -31.29 -1.44 14.61
C ASP A 246 -30.89 -0.47 13.48
N THR A 247 -30.00 -0.88 12.57
CA THR A 247 -29.47 -0.03 11.50
C THR A 247 -29.47 -0.71 10.12
N ASP A 248 -29.66 0.09 9.08
CA ASP A 248 -29.30 -0.29 7.72
C ASP A 248 -27.91 0.29 7.39
N VAL A 249 -27.04 -0.55 6.81
CA VAL A 249 -25.65 -0.20 6.52
C VAL A 249 -25.50 0.09 5.03
N TYR A 250 -24.90 1.23 4.70
CA TYR A 250 -24.73 1.72 3.35
C TYR A 250 -23.27 1.98 3.03
N VAL A 251 -22.89 1.77 1.77
CA VAL A 251 -21.72 2.38 1.17
C VAL A 251 -22.16 3.67 0.50
N ALA A 252 -21.55 4.77 0.89
CA ALA A 252 -21.85 6.11 0.41
C ALA A 252 -20.68 6.67 -0.42
N SER A 253 -21.00 7.40 -1.49
CA SER A 253 -20.00 8.30 -2.09
C SER A 253 -19.74 9.48 -1.16
N GLU A 254 -18.67 10.23 -1.43
CA GLU A 254 -18.38 11.47 -0.71
C GLU A 254 -19.56 12.46 -0.75
N LEU A 255 -20.19 12.62 -1.93
CA LEU A 255 -21.41 13.39 -2.07
C LEU A 255 -22.57 12.82 -1.24
N GLY A 256 -22.73 11.49 -1.20
CA GLY A 256 -23.73 10.83 -0.35
C GLY A 256 -23.57 11.13 1.14
N VAL A 257 -22.33 11.15 1.64
CA VAL A 257 -22.02 11.57 3.02
C VAL A 257 -22.35 13.03 3.26
N HIS A 258 -22.03 13.92 2.32
CA HIS A 258 -22.37 15.35 2.45
C HIS A 258 -23.89 15.57 2.51
N LEU A 259 -24.64 14.89 1.64
CA LEU A 259 -26.10 14.91 1.65
C LEU A 259 -26.68 14.34 2.95
N LEU A 260 -26.11 13.25 3.49
CA LEU A 260 -26.51 12.70 4.78
C LEU A 260 -26.30 13.70 5.94
N ARG A 261 -25.13 14.34 6.01
CA ARG A 261 -24.79 15.33 7.05
C ARG A 261 -25.67 16.59 7.00
N THR A 262 -26.22 16.91 5.84
CA THR A 262 -27.11 18.05 5.64
C THR A 262 -28.59 17.66 5.69
N SER A 263 -28.89 16.36 5.74
CA SER A 263 -30.24 15.84 5.88
C SER A 263 -30.72 15.89 7.34
N PRO A 264 -32.03 15.92 7.59
CA PRO A 264 -32.58 15.80 8.94
C PRO A 264 -32.51 14.37 9.51
N LEU A 265 -31.93 13.41 8.79
CA LEU A 265 -31.87 12.01 9.21
C LEU A 265 -30.87 11.82 10.34
N GLN A 266 -31.24 10.99 11.33
CA GLN A 266 -30.30 10.57 12.36
C GLN A 266 -29.38 9.48 11.82
N VAL A 267 -28.15 9.88 11.49
CA VAL A 267 -27.07 8.96 11.11
C VAL A 267 -26.34 8.53 12.37
N ARG A 268 -26.28 7.21 12.61
CA ARG A 268 -25.62 6.65 13.80
C ARG A 268 -24.11 6.75 13.71
N ASP A 269 -23.58 6.51 12.51
CA ASP A 269 -22.14 6.38 12.30
C ASP A 269 -21.77 6.63 10.83
N ILE A 270 -20.64 7.30 10.60
CA ILE A 270 -20.04 7.55 9.29
C ILE A 270 -18.54 7.29 9.41
N GLN A 271 -18.06 6.25 8.74
CA GLN A 271 -16.67 5.81 8.80
C GLN A 271 -16.01 5.90 7.42
N PRO A 272 -14.80 6.45 7.33
CA PRO A 272 -14.03 6.45 6.09
C PRO A 272 -13.55 5.04 5.72
N GLY A 273 -13.60 4.74 4.42
CA GLY A 273 -13.29 3.43 3.87
C GLY A 273 -14.45 2.44 4.00
N VAL A 274 -14.34 1.34 3.26
CA VAL A 274 -15.37 0.30 3.15
C VAL A 274 -14.72 -1.05 3.44
N PRO A 275 -15.10 -1.76 4.52
CA PRO A 275 -14.65 -3.13 4.77
C PRO A 275 -14.70 -3.99 3.50
N TYR A 276 -13.63 -4.71 3.19
CA TYR A 276 -13.54 -5.45 1.93
C TYR A 276 -14.66 -6.50 1.76
N ARG A 277 -15.21 -7.02 2.87
CA ARG A 277 -16.40 -7.91 2.86
C ARG A 277 -17.63 -7.34 2.16
N PHE A 278 -17.72 -6.01 2.01
CA PHE A 278 -18.81 -5.33 1.32
C PHE A 278 -18.47 -4.95 -0.13
N GLN A 279 -17.21 -5.12 -0.51
CA GLN A 279 -16.72 -4.94 -1.88
C GLN A 279 -16.83 -6.26 -2.65
N ASP A 280 -16.58 -7.39 -1.99
CA ASP A 280 -16.81 -8.71 -2.56
C ASP A 280 -18.26 -9.18 -2.36
N SER A 281 -19.05 -9.15 -3.44
CA SER A 281 -20.45 -9.56 -3.43
C SER A 281 -20.68 -11.04 -3.11
N THR A 282 -19.66 -11.89 -3.26
CA THR A 282 -19.75 -13.33 -3.02
C THR A 282 -19.39 -13.72 -1.59
N PHE A 283 -18.75 -12.83 -0.83
CA PHE A 283 -18.18 -13.14 0.48
C PHE A 283 -19.19 -13.74 1.46
N ALA A 284 -20.36 -13.10 1.62
CA ALA A 284 -21.36 -13.54 2.59
C ALA A 284 -21.89 -14.95 2.30
N GLU A 285 -22.11 -15.27 1.01
CA GLU A 285 -22.52 -16.62 0.59
C GLU A 285 -21.41 -17.64 0.87
N ARG A 286 -20.17 -17.32 0.52
CA ARG A 286 -19.01 -18.21 0.73
C ARG A 286 -18.78 -18.49 2.21
N LEU A 287 -18.87 -17.47 3.06
CA LEU A 287 -18.78 -17.63 4.52
C LEU A 287 -19.92 -18.49 5.07
N SER A 288 -21.15 -18.26 4.62
CA SER A 288 -22.30 -19.09 5.02
C SER A 288 -22.11 -20.55 4.63
N ARG A 289 -21.69 -20.81 3.39
CA ARG A 289 -21.37 -22.15 2.90
C ARG A 289 -20.28 -22.82 3.74
N ALA A 290 -19.18 -22.12 4.04
CA ALA A 290 -18.10 -22.65 4.87
C ALA A 290 -18.52 -22.95 6.32
N ARG A 291 -19.43 -22.14 6.90
CA ARG A 291 -19.96 -22.34 8.25
C ARG A 291 -20.90 -23.55 8.35
N ASN A 292 -21.66 -23.81 7.29
CA ASN A 292 -22.64 -24.89 7.26
C ASN A 292 -22.08 -26.21 6.69
N ALA A 293 -20.92 -26.17 6.04
CA ALA A 293 -20.27 -27.37 5.51
C ALA A 293 -19.70 -28.25 6.63
N PRO A 294 -19.69 -29.59 6.45
CA PRO A 294 -18.89 -30.47 7.28
C PRO A 294 -17.42 -30.01 7.30
N PRO A 295 -16.67 -30.21 8.41
CA PRO A 295 -15.30 -29.67 8.54
C PRO A 295 -14.39 -29.97 7.35
N ARG A 296 -14.41 -31.20 6.82
CA ARG A 296 -13.61 -31.64 5.66
C ARG A 296 -13.96 -30.93 4.34
N ASP A 297 -15.16 -30.38 4.24
CA ASP A 297 -15.72 -29.76 3.03
C ASP A 297 -15.76 -28.23 3.14
N ALA A 298 -15.22 -27.66 4.23
CA ALA A 298 -15.26 -26.22 4.52
C ALA A 298 -14.19 -25.39 3.75
N PHE A 299 -13.46 -26.00 2.82
CA PHE A 299 -12.59 -25.27 1.89
C PHE A 299 -13.45 -24.68 0.75
N ILE A 300 -13.70 -23.38 0.79
CA ILE A 300 -14.46 -22.65 -0.24
C ILE A 300 -13.51 -21.83 -1.10
N GLU A 301 -13.65 -21.93 -2.43
CA GLU A 301 -12.86 -21.15 -3.38
C GLU A 301 -13.14 -19.63 -3.28
N GLY A 302 -12.23 -18.81 -3.80
CA GLY A 302 -12.30 -17.35 -3.71
C GLY A 302 -11.49 -16.77 -2.54
N ILE A 303 -11.35 -15.44 -2.52
CA ILE A 303 -10.54 -14.66 -1.55
C ILE A 303 -11.08 -14.82 -0.13
N LYS A 304 -10.23 -15.11 0.85
CA LYS A 304 -10.64 -15.48 2.20
C LYS A 304 -10.32 -14.39 3.24
N ASP A 305 -11.27 -14.15 4.13
CA ASP A 305 -11.00 -13.45 5.39
C ASP A 305 -10.36 -14.41 6.40
N PRO A 306 -9.94 -13.94 7.59
CA PRO A 306 -9.28 -14.79 8.57
C PRO A 306 -10.09 -16.04 8.97
N GLU A 307 -11.41 -15.93 9.10
CA GLU A 307 -12.25 -17.09 9.44
C GLU A 307 -12.26 -18.12 8.30
N LEU A 308 -12.43 -17.67 7.05
CA LEU A 308 -12.38 -18.56 5.89
C LEU A 308 -10.99 -19.20 5.71
N ILE A 309 -9.90 -18.48 6.04
CA ILE A 309 -8.53 -19.04 6.02
C ILE A 309 -8.38 -20.15 7.06
N GLU A 310 -8.82 -19.92 8.31
CA GLU A 310 -8.78 -20.93 9.36
C GLU A 310 -9.61 -22.17 8.97
N ARG A 311 -10.84 -21.96 8.49
CA ARG A 311 -11.71 -23.05 8.02
C ARG A 311 -11.07 -23.83 6.88
N ALA A 312 -10.43 -23.15 5.92
CA ALA A 312 -9.73 -23.80 4.82
C ALA A 312 -8.58 -24.69 5.32
N MET A 313 -7.75 -24.20 6.25
CA MET A 313 -6.66 -25.01 6.83
C MET A 313 -7.20 -26.23 7.59
N ARG A 314 -8.23 -26.04 8.42
CA ARG A 314 -8.86 -27.14 9.16
C ARG A 314 -9.54 -28.15 8.23
N ALA A 315 -10.14 -27.70 7.13
CA ALA A 315 -10.72 -28.56 6.12
C ALA A 315 -9.65 -29.42 5.43
N LEU A 316 -8.54 -28.81 5.00
CA LEU A 316 -7.41 -29.55 4.44
C LEU A 316 -6.86 -30.56 5.44
N SER A 317 -6.76 -30.19 6.72
CA SER A 317 -6.28 -31.10 7.76
C SER A 317 -7.22 -32.28 8.01
N ALA A 318 -8.53 -32.03 7.99
CA ALA A 318 -9.53 -33.08 8.14
C ALA A 318 -9.63 -34.03 6.92
N ARG A 319 -9.16 -33.62 5.73
CA ARG A 319 -9.17 -34.43 4.50
C ARG A 319 -8.05 -35.46 4.43
N ALA A 320 -6.92 -35.19 5.08
CA ALA A 320 -5.74 -36.05 5.08
C ALA A 320 -4.97 -35.94 6.42
N PRO A 321 -5.60 -36.31 7.56
CA PRO A 321 -5.00 -36.14 8.89
C PRO A 321 -3.70 -36.94 9.08
N GLU A 322 -3.46 -37.96 8.26
CA GLU A 322 -2.22 -38.74 8.24
C GLU A 322 -1.04 -38.00 7.60
N LEU A 323 -1.31 -36.99 6.77
CA LEU A 323 -0.31 -36.18 6.08
C LEU A 323 -0.27 -34.73 6.58
N THR A 324 -1.16 -34.32 7.48
CA THR A 324 -1.34 -32.90 7.79
C THR A 324 -1.64 -32.62 9.25
N ARG A 325 -1.23 -31.44 9.72
CA ARG A 325 -1.51 -30.96 11.08
C ARG A 325 -1.59 -29.44 11.11
N VAL A 326 -2.64 -28.89 11.72
CA VAL A 326 -2.69 -27.45 12.03
C VAL A 326 -2.04 -27.22 13.38
N ILE A 327 -1.12 -26.25 13.46
CA ILE A 327 -0.46 -25.81 14.69
C ILE A 327 -0.63 -24.30 14.87
N GLU A 328 -0.65 -23.84 16.11
CA GLU A 328 -0.54 -22.42 16.46
C GLU A 328 0.95 -22.08 16.65
N ILE A 329 1.43 -21.04 15.97
CA ILE A 329 2.85 -20.63 15.98
C ILE A 329 3.11 -19.38 16.85
N GLY A 330 2.03 -18.72 17.27
CA GLY A 330 2.06 -17.53 18.11
C GLY A 330 0.70 -16.83 18.11
N ARG A 331 0.63 -15.71 18.85
CA ARG A 331 -0.53 -14.85 18.91
C ARG A 331 -0.16 -13.40 18.66
N THR A 332 -1.07 -12.64 18.05
CA THR A 332 -0.91 -11.22 17.70
C THR A 332 -1.16 -10.28 18.89
N HIS A 333 -1.02 -8.96 18.69
CA HIS A 333 -1.35 -7.96 19.71
C HIS A 333 -2.83 -7.96 20.12
N GLU A 334 -3.75 -8.27 19.21
CA GLU A 334 -5.18 -8.41 19.51
C GLU A 334 -5.56 -9.87 19.87
N ASP A 335 -4.61 -10.67 20.38
CA ASP A 335 -4.78 -12.07 20.86
C ASP A 335 -5.35 -13.03 19.80
N ARG A 336 -5.02 -12.83 18.52
CA ARG A 336 -5.44 -13.74 17.45
C ARG A 336 -4.40 -14.81 17.18
N PRO A 337 -4.80 -16.08 17.01
CA PRO A 337 -3.86 -17.15 16.73
C PRO A 337 -3.27 -16.99 15.33
N MET A 338 -1.96 -17.11 15.23
CA MET A 338 -1.26 -17.36 13.97
C MET A 338 -1.16 -18.87 13.78
N LEU A 339 -1.68 -19.35 12.66
CA LEU A 339 -1.79 -20.77 12.37
C LEU A 339 -0.86 -21.15 11.21
N ALA A 340 -0.25 -22.33 11.33
CA ALA A 340 0.46 -22.99 10.25
C ALA A 340 -0.18 -24.36 9.96
N LEU A 341 -0.23 -24.75 8.69
CA LEU A 341 -0.57 -26.09 8.24
C LEU A 341 0.73 -26.82 7.86
N LEU A 342 1.04 -27.89 8.57
CA LEU A 342 2.12 -28.82 8.24
C LEU A 342 1.61 -29.85 7.24
N LEU A 343 2.42 -30.17 6.22
CA LEU A 343 2.11 -31.21 5.23
C LEU A 343 3.33 -32.10 4.97
N GLY A 344 3.11 -33.41 4.91
CA GLY A 344 4.12 -34.42 4.60
C GLY A 344 3.97 -35.67 5.46
N GLU A 345 4.74 -36.71 5.15
CA GLU A 345 4.82 -37.90 5.98
C GLU A 345 5.67 -37.65 7.24
N ALA A 346 5.42 -38.40 8.31
CA ALA A 346 6.19 -38.38 9.56
C ALA A 346 6.46 -36.94 10.06
N LEU A 347 5.39 -36.20 10.33
CA LEU A 347 5.43 -34.77 10.65
C LEU A 347 6.25 -34.38 11.90
N ASP A 348 6.66 -35.35 12.73
CA ASP A 348 7.55 -35.13 13.89
C ASP A 348 9.05 -35.39 13.56
N ASP A 349 9.38 -35.79 12.32
CA ASP A 349 10.74 -36.08 11.87
C ASP A 349 11.47 -34.82 11.37
N HIS A 350 12.07 -34.08 12.29
CA HIS A 350 12.86 -32.86 11.99
C HIS A 350 14.19 -33.13 11.25
N SER A 351 14.46 -34.36 10.78
CA SER A 351 15.62 -34.67 9.93
C SER A 351 15.34 -34.51 8.44
N ARG A 352 14.07 -34.23 8.08
CA ARG A 352 13.62 -34.00 6.71
C ARG A 352 13.76 -32.52 6.34
N PRO A 353 14.11 -32.21 5.07
CA PRO A 353 14.12 -30.84 4.60
C PRO A 353 12.72 -30.22 4.66
N ALA A 354 12.63 -28.97 5.13
CA ALA A 354 11.38 -28.24 5.22
C ALA A 354 11.34 -27.04 4.25
N VAL A 355 10.16 -26.74 3.70
CA VAL A 355 9.92 -25.56 2.85
C VAL A 355 8.77 -24.74 3.42
N LEU A 356 8.95 -23.42 3.50
CA LEU A 356 7.95 -22.47 3.99
C LEU A 356 7.23 -21.79 2.82
N LEU A 357 5.90 -21.84 2.80
CA LEU A 357 5.06 -21.05 1.91
C LEU A 357 4.19 -20.12 2.74
N CYS A 358 4.35 -18.81 2.59
CA CYS A 358 3.61 -17.85 3.41
C CYS A 358 3.04 -16.67 2.61
N GLY A 359 2.02 -16.04 3.17
CA GLY A 359 1.35 -14.88 2.58
C GLY A 359 0.61 -14.06 3.65
N GLY A 360 -0.05 -13.00 3.22
CA GLY A 360 -0.82 -12.15 4.12
C GLY A 360 0.03 -11.40 5.15
N THR A 361 1.31 -11.15 4.87
CA THR A 361 2.17 -10.25 5.67
C THR A 361 1.64 -8.82 5.62
N HIS A 362 1.38 -8.32 4.40
CA HIS A 362 0.51 -7.17 4.19
C HIS A 362 -0.89 -7.70 3.90
N ALA A 363 -1.79 -7.60 4.88
CA ALA A 363 -3.11 -8.18 4.80
C ALA A 363 -4.05 -7.52 3.78
N ASN A 364 -3.75 -6.28 3.35
CA ASN A 364 -4.45 -5.63 2.24
C ASN A 364 -4.06 -6.17 0.85
N GLU A 365 -3.03 -7.02 0.76
CA GLU A 365 -2.70 -7.81 -0.42
C GLU A 365 -3.51 -9.12 -0.40
N VAL A 366 -4.84 -9.01 -0.45
CA VAL A 366 -5.80 -10.09 -0.14
C VAL A 366 -5.70 -11.34 -0.99
N VAL A 367 -5.02 -11.28 -2.13
CA VAL A 367 -4.74 -12.47 -2.95
C VAL A 367 -3.65 -13.36 -2.37
N THR A 368 -2.73 -12.82 -1.56
CA THR A 368 -1.51 -13.51 -1.13
C THR A 368 -1.70 -14.71 -0.19
N PRO A 369 -2.80 -14.83 0.59
CA PRO A 369 -3.11 -16.07 1.31
C PRO A 369 -3.48 -17.25 0.41
N GLU A 370 -3.91 -17.01 -0.82
CA GLU A 370 -4.47 -18.04 -1.69
C GLU A 370 -3.41 -19.00 -2.28
N PRO A 371 -2.24 -18.56 -2.79
CA PRO A 371 -1.22 -19.49 -3.29
C PRO A 371 -0.70 -20.50 -2.25
N PRO A 372 -0.38 -20.13 -0.99
CA PRO A 372 0.00 -21.12 0.03
C PRO A 372 -1.12 -22.15 0.32
N LEU A 373 -2.37 -21.70 0.42
CA LEU A 373 -3.53 -22.59 0.61
C LEU A 373 -3.76 -23.51 -0.60
N ASP A 374 -3.59 -22.98 -1.82
CA ASP A 374 -3.69 -23.76 -3.05
C ASP A 374 -2.56 -24.78 -3.16
N ALA A 375 -1.33 -24.45 -2.77
CA ALA A 375 -0.22 -25.40 -2.75
C ALA A 375 -0.54 -26.60 -1.84
N ALA A 376 -1.03 -26.35 -0.62
CA ALA A 376 -1.46 -27.40 0.29
C ALA A 376 -2.58 -28.27 -0.32
N ARG A 377 -3.63 -27.64 -0.85
CA ARG A 377 -4.73 -28.35 -1.51
C ARG A 377 -4.27 -29.18 -2.69
N TRP A 378 -3.45 -28.60 -3.57
CA TRP A 378 -2.96 -29.24 -4.79
C TRP A 378 -2.07 -30.44 -4.46
N LEU A 379 -1.19 -30.34 -3.45
CA LEU A 379 -0.38 -31.48 -3.00
C LEU A 379 -1.25 -32.64 -2.52
N LEU A 380 -2.30 -32.36 -1.73
CA LEU A 380 -3.23 -33.40 -1.26
C LEU A 380 -4.06 -34.00 -2.40
N ASP A 381 -4.57 -33.17 -3.30
CA ASP A 381 -5.37 -33.59 -4.45
C ASP A 381 -4.57 -34.48 -5.41
N ASN A 382 -3.25 -34.26 -5.51
CA ASN A 382 -2.35 -34.96 -6.43
C ASN A 382 -1.43 -35.97 -5.72
N ARG A 383 -1.70 -36.34 -4.46
CA ARG A 383 -0.83 -37.23 -3.67
C ARG A 383 -0.58 -38.62 -4.27
N GLY A 384 -1.42 -39.06 -5.22
CA GLY A 384 -1.24 -40.31 -5.96
C GLY A 384 -0.25 -40.20 -7.14
N ASP A 385 0.10 -38.99 -7.57
CA ASP A 385 1.12 -38.77 -8.60
C ASP A 385 2.51 -39.12 -8.04
N PRO A 386 3.35 -39.90 -8.75
CA PRO A 386 4.66 -40.33 -8.24
C PRO A 386 5.62 -39.19 -7.86
N ARG A 387 5.57 -38.06 -8.57
CA ARG A 387 6.41 -36.87 -8.27
C ARG A 387 5.93 -36.21 -6.98
N VAL A 388 4.62 -36.07 -6.82
CA VAL A 388 4.02 -35.48 -5.60
C VAL A 388 4.19 -36.41 -4.39
N ALA A 389 4.01 -37.71 -4.55
CA ALA A 389 4.26 -38.70 -3.51
C ALA A 389 5.74 -38.67 -3.05
N ARG A 390 6.69 -38.51 -3.99
CA ARG A 390 8.11 -38.30 -3.65
C ARG A 390 8.30 -37.03 -2.83
N TRP A 391 7.66 -35.92 -3.20
CA TRP A 391 7.74 -34.68 -2.43
C TRP A 391 7.18 -34.84 -1.01
N LEU A 392 6.00 -35.42 -0.84
CA LEU A 392 5.36 -35.62 0.47
C LEU A 392 6.13 -36.59 1.37
N ARG A 393 6.85 -37.55 0.80
CA ARG A 393 7.73 -38.46 1.54
C ARG A 393 9.05 -37.80 1.95
N THR A 394 9.57 -36.87 1.16
CA THR A 394 10.89 -36.26 1.41
C THR A 394 10.80 -34.96 2.21
N PHE A 395 9.84 -34.10 1.92
CA PHE A 395 9.77 -32.76 2.50
C PHE A 395 8.65 -32.62 3.52
N HIS A 396 8.87 -31.71 4.46
CA HIS A 396 7.78 -31.04 5.17
C HIS A 396 7.48 -29.71 4.50
N VAL A 397 6.25 -29.55 4.00
CA VAL A 397 5.78 -28.26 3.47
C VAL A 397 4.99 -27.58 4.59
N VAL A 398 5.47 -26.43 5.05
CA VAL A 398 4.86 -25.64 6.11
C VAL A 398 4.19 -24.43 5.48
N VAL A 399 2.89 -24.30 5.71
CA VAL A 399 2.05 -23.27 5.09
C VAL A 399 1.56 -22.29 6.15
N VAL A 400 1.94 -21.01 6.03
CA VAL A 400 1.47 -19.90 6.88
C VAL A 400 0.72 -18.89 6.00
N PRO A 401 -0.56 -19.10 5.71
CA PRO A 401 -1.28 -18.30 4.71
C PRO A 401 -1.59 -16.89 5.19
N LEU A 402 -1.52 -16.63 6.50
CA LEU A 402 -1.82 -15.32 7.08
C LEU A 402 -0.85 -14.98 8.20
N VAL A 403 0.20 -14.23 7.86
CA VAL A 403 1.19 -13.74 8.83
C VAL A 403 0.64 -12.59 9.68
N ASN A 404 -0.29 -11.77 9.14
CA ASN A 404 -0.88 -10.63 9.84
C ASN A 404 -2.41 -10.78 10.06
N PRO A 405 -2.85 -11.61 11.04
CA PRO A 405 -4.27 -11.76 11.37
C PRO A 405 -4.98 -10.47 11.74
N ASP A 406 -4.33 -9.58 12.50
CA ASP A 406 -4.93 -8.33 13.00
C ASP A 406 -5.18 -7.31 11.90
N GLY A 407 -4.17 -7.12 11.03
CA GLY A 407 -4.29 -6.31 9.82
C GLY A 407 -5.40 -6.83 8.90
N SER A 408 -5.52 -8.16 8.75
CA SER A 408 -6.57 -8.78 7.92
C SER A 408 -7.96 -8.59 8.48
N GLN A 409 -8.13 -8.74 9.79
CA GLN A 409 -9.39 -8.38 10.45
C GLN A 409 -9.74 -6.90 10.25
N GLY A 410 -8.75 -6.02 10.35
CA GLY A 410 -8.92 -4.60 10.06
C GLY A 410 -9.41 -4.33 8.64
N TYR A 411 -8.76 -4.92 7.64
CA TYR A 411 -9.08 -4.72 6.23
C TYR A 411 -10.45 -5.28 5.83
N TRP A 412 -10.75 -6.51 6.26
CA TRP A 412 -11.97 -7.21 5.89
C TRP A 412 -13.22 -6.67 6.57
N HIS A 413 -13.10 -6.32 7.85
CA HIS A 413 -14.26 -6.10 8.71
C HIS A 413 -14.41 -4.66 9.19
N VAL A 414 -13.36 -3.84 9.13
CA VAL A 414 -13.40 -2.45 9.63
C VAL A 414 -13.25 -1.39 8.54
N SER A 415 -12.20 -1.42 7.74
CA SER A 415 -11.97 -0.44 6.67
C SER A 415 -10.91 -0.95 5.70
N ASP A 416 -11.12 -0.77 4.40
CA ASP A 416 -10.14 -1.07 3.35
C ASP A 416 -8.93 -0.12 3.37
N ALA A 417 -8.97 0.94 4.18
CA ALA A 417 -7.80 1.75 4.49
C ALA A 417 -6.81 1.07 5.45
N ARG A 418 -7.11 -0.17 5.93
CA ARG A 418 -6.27 -0.92 6.88
C ARG A 418 -5.48 -2.05 6.21
N GLY A 419 -4.71 -2.77 7.01
CA GLY A 419 -4.13 -4.06 6.64
C GLY A 419 -2.76 -3.97 5.98
N ARG A 420 -2.20 -2.76 5.80
CA ARG A 420 -0.80 -2.61 5.42
C ARG A 420 0.14 -2.98 6.58
N THR A 421 -0.25 -2.63 7.80
CA THR A 421 0.47 -2.85 9.05
C THR A 421 -0.28 -3.82 9.98
N ASN A 422 0.34 -4.23 11.08
CA ASN A 422 -0.24 -5.18 12.03
C ASN A 422 -1.20 -4.58 13.06
N ARG A 423 -1.49 -3.29 12.99
CA ARG A 423 -2.40 -2.61 13.93
C ARG A 423 -1.96 -2.67 15.40
N ARG A 424 -0.66 -2.80 15.68
CA ARG A 424 -0.09 -2.52 17.00
C ARG A 424 -0.68 -1.20 17.52
N GLN A 425 -1.26 -1.22 18.71
CA GLN A 425 -1.77 -0.01 19.35
C GLN A 425 -0.59 0.85 19.78
N ASP A 426 -0.20 1.78 18.91
CA ASP A 426 0.71 2.85 19.25
C ASP A 426 -0.12 4.05 19.69
N GLU A 427 -0.09 4.40 20.98
CA GLU A 427 -0.91 5.47 21.57
C GLU A 427 -0.74 6.81 20.83
N GLN A 428 0.44 7.06 20.27
CA GLN A 428 0.74 8.27 19.51
C GLN A 428 0.02 8.30 18.16
N ALA A 429 0.00 7.18 17.42
CA ALA A 429 -0.68 7.07 16.13
C ALA A 429 -2.21 6.96 16.31
N ALA A 430 -2.67 6.21 17.31
CA ALA A 430 -4.08 6.05 17.65
C ALA A 430 -4.69 7.38 18.12
N GLY A 431 -3.97 8.17 18.91
CA GLY A 431 -4.42 9.48 19.39
C GLY A 431 -4.61 10.53 18.27
N LEU A 432 -4.00 10.34 17.11
CA LEU A 432 -4.12 11.23 15.94
C LEU A 432 -5.27 10.84 14.99
N GLY A 433 -6.03 9.78 15.30
CA GLY A 433 -7.16 9.34 14.48
C GLY A 433 -6.76 8.76 13.12
N LEU A 434 -5.53 8.23 12.98
CA LEU A 434 -5.07 7.60 11.75
C LEU A 434 -5.87 6.32 11.45
N LEU A 435 -6.24 6.13 10.19
CA LEU A 435 -7.02 4.96 9.76
C LEU A 435 -6.16 3.70 9.63
N GLU A 436 -4.93 3.88 9.12
CA GLU A 436 -3.84 2.91 9.08
C GLU A 436 -2.82 3.30 10.14
N TYR A 437 -2.48 2.37 11.03
CA TYR A 437 -1.52 2.54 12.11
C TYR A 437 -0.98 1.17 12.51
N GLY A 438 0.23 1.13 13.06
CA GLY A 438 0.88 -0.11 13.50
C GLY A 438 2.23 -0.29 12.84
N VAL A 439 2.77 -1.51 12.90
CA VAL A 439 4.10 -1.82 12.34
C VAL A 439 3.97 -2.56 11.01
N ASP A 440 4.78 -2.15 10.06
CA ASP A 440 5.01 -2.89 8.82
C ASP A 440 5.90 -4.12 9.14
N LEU A 441 5.27 -5.30 9.19
CA LEU A 441 5.96 -6.54 9.55
C LEU A 441 7.14 -6.86 8.61
N ASN A 442 7.06 -6.47 7.34
CA ASN A 442 8.14 -6.69 6.37
C ASN A 442 9.19 -5.56 6.38
N ARG A 443 9.28 -4.84 7.50
CA ARG A 443 10.36 -3.89 7.86
C ARG A 443 10.92 -4.17 9.25
N ASN A 444 10.38 -5.15 9.96
CA ASN A 444 10.65 -5.38 11.37
C ASN A 444 11.69 -6.49 11.61
N TYR A 445 12.09 -7.27 10.60
CA TYR A 445 13.04 -8.36 10.81
C TYR A 445 14.46 -7.86 11.16
N PRO A 446 15.26 -8.62 11.92
CA PRO A 446 16.55 -8.14 12.43
C PRO A 446 17.64 -7.83 11.39
N PHE A 447 17.68 -8.51 10.26
CA PHE A 447 18.79 -8.35 9.31
C PHE A 447 18.72 -6.99 8.61
N ALA A 448 19.82 -6.23 8.69
CA ALA A 448 19.95 -4.87 8.16
C ALA A 448 18.78 -3.94 8.57
N TRP A 449 18.22 -4.15 9.77
CA TRP A 449 17.19 -3.30 10.33
C TRP A 449 17.73 -1.87 10.55
N ARG A 450 16.97 -0.84 10.16
CA ARG A 450 17.39 0.58 10.15
C ARG A 450 18.62 0.91 9.28
N ASN A 451 19.01 0.02 8.36
CA ASN A 451 20.14 0.28 7.46
C ASN A 451 19.82 1.34 6.39
N VAL A 452 18.53 1.52 6.07
CA VAL A 452 18.04 2.48 5.07
C VAL A 452 16.95 3.35 5.71
N GLU A 453 17.04 4.67 5.55
CA GLU A 453 15.96 5.62 5.85
C GLU A 453 15.44 6.21 4.53
N ASP A 454 14.19 5.92 4.19
CA ASP A 454 13.52 6.47 3.01
C ASP A 454 12.00 6.51 3.19
N ARG A 455 11.25 6.92 2.17
CA ARG A 455 9.78 6.98 2.26
C ARG A 455 9.09 5.62 2.46
N PHE A 456 9.79 4.51 2.24
CA PHE A 456 9.30 3.14 2.31
C PHE A 456 9.89 2.36 3.49
N ASN A 457 10.67 3.01 4.34
CA ASN A 457 11.31 2.47 5.53
C ASN A 457 11.47 3.63 6.53
N SER A 458 10.62 3.69 7.56
CA SER A 458 10.49 4.89 8.41
C SER A 458 10.53 4.57 9.91
N ASP A 459 11.12 5.49 10.69
CA ASP A 459 11.03 5.52 12.16
C ASP A 459 9.77 6.25 12.69
N ASP A 460 8.95 6.87 11.82
CA ASP A 460 7.74 7.58 12.23
C ASP A 460 6.56 6.61 12.45
N PRO A 461 6.01 6.46 13.67
CA PRO A 461 4.88 5.57 13.94
C PRO A 461 3.58 5.96 13.21
N ARG A 462 3.53 7.15 12.61
CA ARG A 462 2.42 7.61 11.77
C ARG A 462 2.55 7.15 10.32
N SER A 463 3.70 6.61 9.94
CA SER A 463 3.96 6.11 8.59
C SER A 463 3.40 4.70 8.40
N PRO A 464 2.75 4.39 7.27
CA PRO A 464 2.38 3.02 6.93
C PRO A 464 3.59 2.12 6.61
N PHE A 465 4.80 2.67 6.66
CA PHE A 465 6.08 1.97 6.52
C PHE A 465 6.89 2.01 7.81
N PHE A 466 6.23 2.24 8.95
CA PHE A 466 6.87 2.23 10.26
C PHE A 466 7.46 0.85 10.54
N ARG A 467 8.77 0.80 10.76
CA ARG A 467 9.53 -0.45 10.94
C ARG A 467 9.42 -1.07 12.33
N GLY A 468 8.74 -0.41 13.25
CA GLY A 468 8.59 -0.81 14.65
C GLY A 468 9.62 -0.16 15.58
N PRO A 469 9.44 -0.31 16.91
CA PRO A 469 10.31 0.31 17.91
C PRO A 469 11.71 -0.33 18.00
N SER A 470 11.85 -1.61 17.65
CA SER A 470 13.12 -2.34 17.59
C SER A 470 13.05 -3.47 16.56
N ALA A 471 14.20 -3.98 16.11
CA ALA A 471 14.26 -5.23 15.35
C ALA A 471 13.51 -6.36 16.10
N GLY A 472 12.64 -7.08 15.39
CA GLY A 472 11.83 -8.18 15.93
C GLY A 472 10.89 -7.76 17.05
N SER A 473 10.43 -6.51 17.11
CA SER A 473 9.53 -6.07 18.18
C SER A 473 8.14 -6.70 18.11
N GLU A 474 7.70 -7.12 16.92
CA GLU A 474 6.32 -7.56 16.71
C GLU A 474 6.14 -9.06 16.99
N PRO A 475 5.06 -9.46 17.69
CA PRO A 475 4.82 -10.85 18.06
C PRO A 475 4.64 -11.75 16.82
N GLU A 476 4.14 -11.19 15.71
CA GLU A 476 4.03 -11.91 14.44
C GLU A 476 5.38 -12.26 13.84
N VAL A 477 6.31 -11.29 13.84
CA VAL A 477 7.69 -11.48 13.37
C VAL A 477 8.41 -12.48 14.27
N GLN A 478 8.23 -12.37 15.59
CA GLN A 478 8.77 -13.32 16.55
C GLN A 478 8.24 -14.75 16.36
N ALA A 479 6.97 -14.92 15.99
CA ALA A 479 6.40 -16.22 15.66
C ALA A 479 7.05 -16.84 14.41
N MET A 480 7.25 -16.04 13.35
CA MET A 480 7.92 -16.48 12.13
C MET A 480 9.40 -16.82 12.39
N MET A 481 10.09 -16.03 13.20
CA MET A 481 11.49 -16.29 13.59
C MET A 481 11.63 -17.61 14.34
N ARG A 482 10.77 -17.85 15.36
CA ARG A 482 10.74 -19.14 16.08
C ARG A 482 10.40 -20.31 15.17
N LEU A 483 9.51 -20.11 14.20
CA LEU A 483 9.19 -21.14 13.21
C LEU A 483 10.41 -21.47 12.34
N GLY A 484 11.17 -20.46 11.89
CA GLY A 484 12.42 -20.64 11.17
C GLY A 484 13.47 -21.41 11.97
N GLU A 485 13.62 -21.08 13.26
CA GLU A 485 14.49 -21.80 14.19
C GLU A 485 14.10 -23.28 14.36
N ALA A 486 12.80 -23.55 14.47
CA ALA A 486 12.25 -24.87 14.73
C ALA A 486 12.24 -25.81 13.52
N TRP A 487 12.21 -25.26 12.30
CA TRP A 487 12.11 -26.06 11.07
C TRP A 487 13.34 -25.99 10.17
N ARG A 488 14.19 -24.96 10.32
CA ARG A 488 15.40 -24.72 9.51
C ARG A 488 15.12 -24.92 8.01
N PHE A 489 14.20 -24.11 7.50
CA PHE A 489 13.72 -24.21 6.12
C PHE A 489 14.87 -24.17 5.12
N VAL A 490 14.86 -25.08 4.14
CA VAL A 490 15.84 -25.06 3.05
C VAL A 490 15.45 -24.07 1.97
N ALA A 491 14.16 -23.78 1.84
CA ALA A 491 13.59 -22.82 0.90
C ALA A 491 12.33 -22.16 1.47
N MET A 492 12.05 -20.95 1.01
CA MET A 492 10.87 -20.18 1.36
C MET A 492 10.33 -19.42 0.16
N VAL A 493 9.00 -19.34 0.06
CA VAL A 493 8.30 -18.40 -0.83
C VAL A 493 7.37 -17.52 0.00
N SER A 494 7.69 -16.22 0.07
CA SER A 494 6.85 -15.18 0.66
C SER A 494 6.03 -14.51 -0.43
N TYR A 495 4.71 -14.65 -0.40
CA TYR A 495 3.83 -14.06 -1.40
C TYR A 495 3.42 -12.64 -0.99
N HIS A 496 3.72 -11.70 -1.89
CA HIS A 496 3.30 -10.30 -1.88
C HIS A 496 2.56 -9.97 -3.19
N ALA A 497 2.08 -8.75 -3.37
CA ALA A 497 1.40 -8.35 -4.59
C ALA A 497 1.48 -6.86 -4.94
N ALA A 498 1.94 -6.55 -6.16
CA ALA A 498 1.82 -5.26 -6.88
C ALA A 498 2.67 -5.18 -8.17
N ALA A 499 3.62 -6.11 -8.40
CA ALA A 499 4.70 -5.84 -9.37
C ALA A 499 5.06 -6.95 -10.37
N SER A 500 4.52 -8.18 -10.28
CA SER A 500 4.94 -9.31 -11.14
C SER A 500 6.46 -9.55 -11.10
N ARG A 501 7.04 -9.74 -9.91
CA ARG A 501 8.49 -9.91 -9.72
C ARG A 501 8.81 -11.08 -8.80
N LEU A 502 10.01 -11.63 -8.97
CA LEU A 502 10.64 -12.53 -8.01
C LEU A 502 11.81 -11.77 -7.40
N LEU A 503 11.73 -11.42 -6.12
CA LEU A 503 12.80 -10.76 -5.40
C LEU A 503 13.74 -11.82 -4.84
N VAL A 504 15.02 -11.71 -5.20
CA VAL A 504 16.08 -12.65 -4.82
C VAL A 504 16.94 -12.00 -3.74
N PRO A 505 17.16 -12.65 -2.58
CA PRO A 505 17.94 -12.07 -1.49
C PRO A 505 19.44 -11.96 -1.86
N TYR A 506 20.18 -10.99 -1.34
CA TYR A 506 19.74 -9.92 -0.44
C TYR A 506 19.12 -8.73 -1.18
N THR A 507 17.96 -8.28 -0.72
CA THR A 507 17.22 -7.17 -1.29
C THR A 507 17.71 -5.81 -0.79
N VAL A 508 18.18 -5.76 0.47
CA VAL A 508 18.73 -4.54 1.09
C VAL A 508 19.95 -4.02 0.35
N GLU A 509 20.09 -2.70 0.30
CA GLU A 509 21.27 -2.04 -0.27
C GLU A 509 22.51 -2.28 0.61
N GLY A 510 23.70 -2.28 0.01
CA GLY A 510 24.96 -2.55 0.72
C GLY A 510 25.27 -4.02 1.03
N ALA A 511 24.26 -4.89 1.20
CA ALA A 511 24.48 -6.33 1.34
C ALA A 511 25.06 -6.95 0.05
N ARG A 512 25.92 -7.96 0.17
CA ARG A 512 26.49 -8.65 -1.00
C ARG A 512 25.92 -10.06 -1.09
N SER A 513 25.65 -10.54 -2.30
CA SER A 513 25.23 -11.93 -2.49
C SER A 513 26.41 -12.87 -2.23
N PRO A 514 26.16 -14.09 -1.75
CA PRO A 514 27.19 -15.12 -1.65
C PRO A 514 27.80 -15.46 -3.01
N GLU A 515 29.06 -15.84 -3.00
CA GLU A 515 29.80 -16.22 -4.20
C GLU A 515 30.30 -17.67 -4.09
N PRO A 516 29.88 -18.58 -4.98
CA PRO A 516 28.78 -18.46 -5.96
C PRO A 516 27.36 -18.51 -5.33
N SER A 517 26.39 -17.78 -5.92
CA SER A 517 25.03 -17.66 -5.36
C SER A 517 24.10 -18.78 -5.83
N ALA A 518 23.68 -19.65 -4.90
CA ALA A 518 22.62 -20.62 -5.17
C ALA A 518 21.25 -19.94 -5.42
N ALA A 519 20.95 -18.86 -4.69
CA ALA A 519 19.68 -18.12 -4.83
C ALA A 519 19.50 -17.57 -6.26
N TRP A 520 20.53 -16.91 -6.80
CA TRP A 520 20.52 -16.44 -8.19
C TRP A 520 20.66 -17.56 -9.22
N GLY A 521 21.28 -18.68 -8.86
CA GLY A 521 21.36 -19.86 -9.73
C GLY A 521 20.01 -20.55 -9.97
N VAL A 522 19.09 -20.50 -9.00
CA VAL A 522 17.75 -21.13 -9.11
C VAL A 522 16.69 -20.18 -9.66
N ALA A 523 16.82 -18.88 -9.44
CA ALA A 523 15.81 -17.88 -9.82
C ALA A 523 15.37 -17.89 -11.30
N PRO A 524 16.27 -18.07 -12.30
CA PRO A 524 15.86 -18.15 -13.70
C PRO A 524 14.89 -19.30 -13.97
N ALA A 525 15.15 -20.50 -13.43
CA ALA A 525 14.27 -21.66 -13.60
C ALA A 525 12.89 -21.43 -12.99
N MET A 526 12.82 -20.72 -11.85
CA MET A 526 11.55 -20.35 -11.23
C MET A 526 10.74 -19.41 -12.14
N VAL A 527 11.38 -18.38 -12.71
CA VAL A 527 10.72 -17.41 -13.58
C VAL A 527 10.29 -18.03 -14.91
N ASP A 528 11.13 -18.88 -15.51
CA ASP A 528 10.85 -19.54 -16.79
C ASP A 528 9.72 -20.57 -16.70
N ALA A 529 9.55 -21.20 -15.54
CA ALA A 529 8.48 -22.17 -15.30
C ALA A 529 7.08 -21.54 -15.17
N VAL A 530 7.01 -20.23 -14.90
CA VAL A 530 5.74 -19.53 -14.70
C VAL A 530 5.13 -19.11 -16.04
N ARG A 531 3.84 -19.38 -16.21
CA ARG A 531 3.09 -18.97 -17.41
C ARG A 531 3.04 -17.46 -17.52
N ARG A 532 2.93 -16.95 -18.76
CA ARG A 532 2.73 -15.51 -19.00
C ARG A 532 1.48 -15.02 -18.28
N ILE A 533 1.61 -13.85 -17.64
CA ILE A 533 0.52 -13.17 -16.96
C ILE A 533 -0.47 -12.65 -18.03
N PRO A 534 -1.77 -12.50 -17.71
CA PRO A 534 -2.69 -11.72 -18.54
C PRO A 534 -2.03 -10.39 -19.00
N GLU A 535 -2.30 -9.96 -20.23
CA GLU A 535 -1.67 -8.78 -20.87
C GLU A 535 -0.22 -8.95 -21.36
N GLY A 536 0.34 -10.17 -21.30
CA GLY A 536 1.62 -10.50 -21.94
C GLY A 536 2.88 -10.11 -21.16
N LYS A 537 2.73 -9.62 -19.92
CA LYS A 537 3.84 -9.35 -19.00
C LYS A 537 4.48 -10.65 -18.50
N ARG A 538 5.78 -10.61 -18.20
CA ARG A 538 6.55 -11.72 -17.64
C ARG A 538 7.02 -11.37 -16.23
N TYR A 539 7.13 -12.39 -15.38
CA TYR A 539 7.91 -12.27 -14.16
C TYR A 539 9.37 -12.03 -14.53
N ALA A 540 10.07 -11.32 -13.65
CA ALA A 540 11.51 -11.14 -13.73
C ALA A 540 12.11 -11.30 -12.33
N ALA A 541 13.23 -12.01 -12.27
CA ALA A 541 14.06 -12.07 -11.08
C ALA A 541 14.79 -10.73 -10.92
N VAL A 542 14.65 -10.09 -9.78
CA VAL A 542 15.26 -8.80 -9.47
C VAL A 542 15.80 -8.82 -8.05
N ARG A 543 16.79 -7.98 -7.78
CA ARG A 543 17.30 -7.81 -6.41
C ARG A 543 16.28 -7.11 -5.52
N HIS A 544 15.72 -5.99 -5.99
CA HIS A 544 14.69 -5.25 -5.28
C HIS A 544 13.90 -4.38 -6.26
N LEU A 545 12.74 -3.88 -5.80
CA LEU A 545 11.99 -2.81 -6.48
C LEU A 545 12.49 -1.42 -6.09
N TYR A 546 12.91 -1.29 -4.84
CA TYR A 546 13.49 -0.13 -4.17
C TYR A 546 14.20 -0.63 -2.90
N PRO A 547 15.17 0.13 -2.34
CA PRO A 547 15.91 -0.29 -1.16
C PRO A 547 15.01 -0.51 0.07
N VAL A 548 15.12 -1.67 0.72
CA VAL A 548 14.39 -1.99 1.96
C VAL A 548 15.27 -2.86 2.87
N GLY A 549 15.31 -2.54 4.16
CA GLY A 549 15.90 -3.39 5.20
C GLY A 549 14.85 -3.96 6.14
N GLY A 550 15.21 -5.00 6.89
CA GLY A 550 14.32 -5.67 7.85
C GLY A 550 13.20 -6.49 7.20
N THR A 551 13.48 -7.12 6.06
CA THR A 551 12.53 -8.00 5.36
C THR A 551 12.64 -9.45 5.82
N ASP A 552 11.56 -10.20 5.66
CA ASP A 552 11.52 -11.64 5.98
C ASP A 552 12.55 -12.43 5.17
N GLN A 553 12.52 -12.27 3.84
CA GLN A 553 13.37 -13.02 2.91
C GLN A 553 14.86 -12.86 3.18
N ASP A 554 15.30 -11.64 3.50
CA ASP A 554 16.72 -11.37 3.74
C ASP A 554 17.12 -11.95 5.10
N TRP A 555 16.26 -11.87 6.11
CA TRP A 555 16.54 -12.45 7.42
C TRP A 555 16.59 -13.98 7.39
N PHE A 556 15.68 -14.66 6.68
CA PHE A 556 15.70 -16.12 6.54
C PHE A 556 16.92 -16.61 5.76
N TYR A 557 17.38 -15.85 4.75
CA TYR A 557 18.60 -16.17 4.02
C TYR A 557 19.84 -15.98 4.88
N TRP A 558 19.93 -14.85 5.60
CA TRP A 558 21.04 -14.52 6.48
C TRP A 558 21.16 -15.47 7.68
N SER A 559 20.04 -15.83 8.31
CA SER A 559 20.05 -16.62 9.55
C SER A 559 20.27 -18.11 9.31
N PHE A 560 19.81 -18.64 8.17
CA PHE A 560 19.70 -20.09 7.97
C PHE A 560 20.23 -20.59 6.62
N GLY A 561 20.59 -19.70 5.70
CA GLY A 561 20.92 -20.07 4.32
C GLY A 561 19.70 -20.49 3.50
N THR A 562 18.48 -20.25 4.03
CA THR A 562 17.20 -20.54 3.35
C THR A 562 17.18 -19.85 2.00
N LEU A 563 16.92 -20.58 0.90
CA LEU A 563 16.61 -19.91 -0.36
C LEU A 563 15.22 -19.25 -0.26
N ALA A 564 15.18 -18.04 0.29
CA ALA A 564 13.98 -17.30 0.63
C ALA A 564 13.67 -16.25 -0.42
N TYR A 565 12.68 -16.54 -1.26
CA TYR A 565 12.24 -15.64 -2.32
C TYR A 565 10.95 -14.94 -1.93
N LEU A 566 10.81 -13.69 -2.37
CA LEU A 566 9.52 -12.98 -2.32
C LEU A 566 8.94 -12.89 -3.72
N VAL A 567 7.69 -13.35 -3.87
CA VAL A 567 6.95 -13.32 -5.12
C VAL A 567 5.94 -12.18 -5.07
N GLU A 568 6.14 -11.17 -5.90
CA GLU A 568 5.20 -10.08 -6.14
C GLU A 568 4.19 -10.52 -7.22
N LEU A 569 3.00 -10.95 -6.80
CA LEU A 569 1.86 -11.19 -7.68
C LEU A 569 1.48 -9.91 -8.47
N PRO A 570 0.78 -10.01 -9.62
CA PRO A 570 0.54 -8.86 -10.48
C PRO A 570 -0.37 -7.79 -9.88
N PHE A 571 -1.30 -8.16 -9.00
CA PHE A 571 -2.29 -7.24 -8.42
C PHE A 571 -2.66 -7.70 -7.01
N SER A 572 -2.99 -6.75 -6.12
CA SER A 572 -3.29 -7.01 -4.71
C SER A 572 -4.71 -7.56 -4.47
N ALA A 573 -5.64 -7.35 -5.40
CA ALA A 573 -7.02 -7.84 -5.34
C ALA A 573 -7.54 -8.26 -6.73
N PRO A 574 -8.36 -9.32 -6.83
CA PRO A 574 -8.95 -9.75 -8.09
C PRO A 574 -10.10 -8.83 -8.53
N GLY A 575 -10.51 -8.96 -9.79
CA GLY A 575 -11.63 -8.23 -10.38
C GLY A 575 -12.04 -8.81 -11.74
N PRO A 576 -13.04 -8.23 -12.43
CA PRO A 576 -13.57 -8.80 -13.68
C PRO A 576 -12.52 -9.02 -14.78
N ARG A 577 -11.45 -8.22 -14.80
CA ARG A 577 -10.31 -8.35 -15.72
C ARG A 577 -9.07 -9.00 -15.10
N ARG A 578 -9.14 -9.33 -13.80
CA ARG A 578 -8.04 -9.84 -12.97
C ARG A 578 -8.52 -11.11 -12.25
N PRO A 579 -8.70 -12.23 -12.98
CA PRO A 579 -9.27 -13.45 -12.40
C PRO A 579 -8.31 -14.06 -11.38
N LEU A 580 -8.85 -14.54 -10.26
CA LEU A 580 -8.08 -15.13 -9.17
C LEU A 580 -7.40 -16.44 -9.57
N ALA A 581 -8.14 -17.39 -10.15
CA ALA A 581 -7.64 -18.74 -10.39
C ALA A 581 -6.36 -18.77 -11.25
N PRO A 582 -6.26 -18.04 -12.39
CA PRO A 582 -5.02 -18.01 -13.16
C PRO A 582 -3.81 -17.43 -12.40
N MET A 583 -4.03 -16.51 -11.46
CA MET A 583 -2.94 -15.98 -10.63
C MET A 583 -2.44 -17.02 -9.63
N VAL A 584 -3.36 -17.68 -8.94
CA VAL A 584 -3.06 -18.71 -7.93
C VAL A 584 -2.43 -19.94 -8.57
N GLU A 585 -3.05 -20.48 -9.62
CA GLU A 585 -2.52 -21.63 -10.37
C GLU A 585 -1.19 -21.32 -11.06
N GLY A 586 -1.07 -20.10 -11.60
CA GLY A 586 0.16 -19.61 -12.22
C GLY A 586 1.32 -19.44 -11.25
N ALA A 587 1.06 -19.34 -9.94
CA ALA A 587 2.08 -19.21 -8.91
C ALA A 587 2.65 -20.56 -8.42
N ARG A 588 2.04 -21.70 -8.79
CA ARG A 588 2.51 -23.04 -8.40
C ARG A 588 3.97 -23.34 -8.79
N PRO A 589 4.45 -22.97 -9.98
CA PRO A 589 5.81 -23.28 -10.38
C PRO A 589 6.89 -22.70 -9.46
N PHE A 590 6.63 -21.58 -8.78
CA PHE A 590 7.60 -20.98 -7.86
C PHE A 590 8.05 -21.95 -6.77
N TRP A 591 7.11 -22.65 -6.11
CA TRP A 591 7.46 -23.62 -5.08
C TRP A 591 7.81 -24.99 -5.65
N GLN A 592 7.19 -25.41 -6.76
CA GLN A 592 7.46 -26.72 -7.38
C GLN A 592 8.91 -26.83 -7.87
N VAL A 593 9.42 -25.76 -8.49
CA VAL A 593 10.82 -25.71 -8.94
C VAL A 593 11.78 -25.86 -7.77
N LEU A 594 11.47 -25.30 -6.59
CA LEU A 594 12.34 -25.44 -5.41
C LEU A 594 12.44 -26.90 -4.94
N LEU A 595 11.32 -27.62 -4.90
CA LEU A 595 11.31 -29.04 -4.50
C LEU A 595 12.07 -29.92 -5.49
N ASP A 596 11.80 -29.76 -6.79
CA ASP A 596 12.53 -30.50 -7.84
C ASP A 596 14.02 -30.13 -7.83
N ARG A 597 14.34 -28.84 -7.73
CA ARG A 597 15.73 -28.38 -7.78
C ARG A 597 16.55 -28.85 -6.60
N PHE A 598 15.93 -29.07 -5.44
CA PHE A 598 16.61 -29.68 -4.30
C PHE A 598 16.84 -31.17 -4.54
N LEU A 599 15.84 -31.88 -5.05
CA LEU A 599 15.91 -33.33 -5.25
C LEU A 599 16.82 -33.75 -6.41
N ASP A 600 16.74 -33.04 -7.52
CA ASP A 600 17.30 -33.46 -8.81
C ASP A 600 18.47 -32.56 -9.27
N GLY A 601 18.64 -31.40 -8.63
CA GLY A 601 19.80 -30.53 -8.84
C GLY A 601 20.80 -30.59 -7.68
N PRO A 602 21.99 -29.97 -7.84
CA PRO A 602 23.00 -29.89 -6.79
C PRO A 602 22.43 -29.32 -5.49
N SER A 603 22.40 -30.15 -4.46
CA SER A 603 22.01 -29.83 -3.09
C SER A 603 22.71 -30.81 -2.15
N LEU A 604 22.69 -30.53 -0.86
CA LEU A 604 23.43 -31.31 0.12
C LEU A 604 22.69 -31.41 1.45
N THR A 605 22.63 -32.63 1.99
CA THR A 605 22.28 -32.90 3.38
C THR A 605 23.55 -33.24 4.16
N ILE A 606 23.80 -32.50 5.23
CA ILE A 606 24.95 -32.66 6.12
C ILE A 606 24.45 -33.16 7.46
N ARG A 607 24.97 -34.29 7.95
CA ARG A 607 24.69 -34.83 9.28
C ARG A 607 25.91 -34.63 10.18
N VAL A 608 25.73 -33.90 11.28
CA VAL A 608 26.81 -33.64 12.24
C VAL A 608 26.88 -34.72 13.32
N PRO A 609 28.05 -34.99 13.92
CA PRO A 609 28.20 -36.02 14.94
C PRO A 609 27.37 -35.70 16.18
N GLU A 610 26.77 -36.72 16.81
CA GLU A 610 26.05 -36.55 18.08
C GLU A 610 26.94 -35.98 19.19
N ALA A 611 28.20 -36.40 19.25
CA ALA A 611 29.17 -35.87 20.21
C ALA A 611 29.37 -34.36 20.10
N PHE A 612 29.28 -33.77 18.91
CA PHE A 612 29.37 -32.31 18.73
C PHE A 612 28.10 -31.61 19.24
N ARG A 613 26.92 -32.22 19.04
CA ARG A 613 25.63 -31.67 19.47
C ARG A 613 25.44 -31.70 20.98
N ALA A 614 26.02 -32.70 21.64
CA ALA A 614 26.02 -32.79 23.10
C ALA A 614 26.72 -31.61 23.78
N GLU A 615 27.59 -30.89 23.05
CA GLU A 615 28.32 -29.72 23.54
C GLU A 615 27.56 -28.40 23.34
N GLY A 616 26.49 -28.40 22.53
CA GLY A 616 25.71 -27.21 22.17
C GLY A 616 25.48 -27.07 20.66
N PRO A 617 25.09 -25.88 20.19
CA PRO A 617 24.92 -25.60 18.77
C PRO A 617 26.18 -25.93 17.96
N VAL A 618 25.98 -26.52 16.78
CA VAL A 618 27.05 -26.91 15.86
C VAL A 618 26.98 -26.06 14.61
N THR A 619 27.98 -25.22 14.38
CA THR A 619 28.12 -24.39 13.18
C THR A 619 28.51 -25.26 11.99
N VAL A 620 27.93 -25.01 10.82
CA VAL A 620 28.22 -25.71 9.56
C VAL A 620 28.65 -24.70 8.51
N ALA A 621 29.72 -25.01 7.79
CA ALA A 621 30.26 -24.21 6.69
C ALA A 621 30.63 -25.09 5.49
N ILE A 622 30.62 -24.49 4.31
CA ILE A 622 31.10 -25.09 3.06
C ILE A 622 32.20 -24.19 2.52
N ASP A 623 33.42 -24.72 2.45
CA ASP A 623 34.62 -23.91 2.21
C ASP A 623 34.63 -23.23 0.82
N GLU A 624 33.93 -23.80 -0.15
CA GLU A 624 33.83 -23.27 -1.51
C GLU A 624 32.73 -22.20 -1.67
N LEU A 625 31.99 -21.86 -0.61
CA LEU A 625 30.97 -20.82 -0.60
C LEU A 625 31.39 -19.66 0.29
N THR A 626 31.46 -18.45 -0.28
CA THR A 626 31.76 -17.23 0.48
C THR A 626 30.49 -16.50 0.86
N TRP A 627 30.32 -16.23 2.16
CA TRP A 627 29.18 -15.53 2.75
C TRP A 627 29.66 -14.18 3.33
N PRO A 628 29.32 -13.03 2.70
CA PRO A 628 30.01 -11.76 2.96
C PRO A 628 29.34 -10.84 3.99
N ASN A 629 28.24 -11.25 4.62
CA ASN A 629 27.42 -10.43 5.53
C ASN A 629 27.38 -11.03 6.95
N GLU A 630 28.48 -11.68 7.37
CA GLU A 630 28.63 -12.28 8.71
C GLU A 630 27.61 -13.39 8.98
N GLU A 631 27.24 -14.14 7.95
CA GLU A 631 26.34 -15.28 8.09
C GLU A 631 27.00 -16.44 8.87
N HIS A 632 26.23 -17.02 9.78
CA HIS A 632 26.64 -18.18 10.56
C HIS A 632 25.52 -19.20 10.62
N PHE A 633 25.71 -20.34 9.96
CA PHE A 633 24.70 -21.40 9.92
C PHE A 633 24.99 -22.49 10.92
N SER A 634 23.93 -23.02 11.52
CA SER A 634 24.01 -24.15 12.43
C SER A 634 23.19 -25.32 11.92
N ALA A 635 23.63 -26.54 12.23
CA ALA A 635 22.79 -27.72 12.06
C ALA A 635 21.51 -27.60 12.92
N HIS A 636 20.44 -28.25 12.48
CA HIS A 636 19.19 -28.29 13.21
C HIS A 636 19.44 -28.85 14.62
N PRO A 637 19.00 -28.18 15.70
CA PRO A 637 19.38 -28.53 17.06
C PRO A 637 18.94 -29.95 17.47
N LEU A 638 17.71 -30.34 17.08
CA LEU A 638 17.17 -31.67 17.42
C LEU A 638 17.74 -32.80 16.55
N SER A 639 17.70 -32.68 15.22
CA SER A 639 18.08 -33.75 14.30
C SER A 639 19.56 -33.80 13.96
N GLY A 640 20.31 -32.71 14.17
CA GLY A 640 21.71 -32.62 13.77
C GLY A 640 21.94 -32.54 12.27
N VAL A 641 20.91 -32.14 11.51
CA VAL A 641 20.95 -32.10 10.06
C VAL A 641 21.00 -30.65 9.57
N PHE A 642 21.80 -30.39 8.54
CA PHE A 642 21.82 -29.14 7.80
C PHE A 642 21.57 -29.43 6.32
N HIS A 643 20.49 -28.87 5.77
CA HIS A 643 20.14 -29.00 4.36
C HIS A 643 20.47 -27.70 3.63
N THR A 644 21.06 -27.78 2.44
CA THR A 644 21.34 -26.58 1.64
C THR A 644 21.27 -26.87 0.15
N TYR A 645 20.90 -25.87 -0.63
CA TYR A 645 21.13 -25.87 -2.07
C TYR A 645 22.60 -25.57 -2.36
N LEU A 646 23.10 -26.10 -3.48
CA LEU A 646 24.42 -25.79 -4.00
C LEU A 646 24.28 -25.03 -5.33
N PRO A 647 25.16 -24.05 -5.59
CA PRO A 647 25.08 -23.23 -6.79
C PRO A 647 25.34 -24.01 -8.08
N ALA A 648 26.20 -25.04 -8.02
CA ALA A 648 26.52 -25.89 -9.15
C ALA A 648 26.93 -27.30 -8.71
N ALA A 649 27.05 -28.22 -9.67
CA ALA A 649 27.72 -29.49 -9.43
C ALA A 649 29.21 -29.23 -9.15
N GLY A 650 29.80 -29.96 -8.23
CA GLY A 650 31.18 -29.74 -7.82
C GLY A 650 31.61 -30.60 -6.64
N ARG A 651 32.87 -30.46 -6.26
CA ARG A 651 33.41 -31.00 -5.03
C ARG A 651 33.35 -29.93 -3.95
N TYR A 652 32.75 -30.28 -2.81
CA TYR A 652 32.54 -29.38 -1.69
C TYR A 652 33.18 -29.94 -0.42
N THR A 653 33.81 -29.08 0.36
CA THR A 653 34.41 -29.41 1.65
C THR A 653 33.52 -28.85 2.76
N VAL A 654 32.82 -29.75 3.43
CA VAL A 654 31.93 -29.41 4.53
C VAL A 654 32.72 -29.41 5.83
N ARG A 655 32.51 -28.41 6.66
CA ARG A 655 33.10 -28.29 8.00
C ARG A 655 32.00 -28.11 9.04
N ALA A 656 32.08 -28.86 10.13
CA ALA A 656 31.27 -28.64 11.32
C ALA A 656 32.16 -28.25 12.51
N THR A 657 31.70 -27.28 13.30
CA THR A 657 32.40 -26.76 14.48
C THR A 657 31.47 -26.82 15.68
N SER A 658 31.88 -27.52 16.73
CA SER A 658 31.15 -27.60 18.01
C SER A 658 31.26 -26.30 18.81
N SER A 659 30.42 -26.16 19.84
CA SER A 659 30.49 -25.05 20.79
C SER A 659 31.81 -25.02 21.61
N SER A 660 32.52 -26.15 21.75
CA SER A 660 33.85 -26.20 22.38
C SER A 660 35.01 -25.82 21.45
N GLY A 661 34.73 -25.62 20.16
CA GLY A 661 35.74 -25.29 19.14
C GLY A 661 36.34 -26.51 18.43
N ARG A 662 35.94 -27.75 18.75
CA ARG A 662 36.31 -28.93 17.94
C ARG A 662 35.77 -28.78 16.52
N THR A 663 36.58 -29.16 15.53
CA THR A 663 36.20 -29.12 14.12
C THR A 663 36.33 -30.50 13.49
N VAL A 664 35.44 -30.80 12.54
CA VAL A 664 35.55 -31.94 11.62
C VAL A 664 35.24 -31.43 10.21
N SER A 665 35.95 -31.94 9.20
CA SER A 665 35.63 -31.66 7.81
C SER A 665 35.67 -32.90 6.93
N ARG A 666 34.88 -32.88 5.86
CA ARG A 666 34.82 -33.94 4.85
C ARG A 666 34.50 -33.36 3.49
N SER A 667 35.25 -33.78 2.46
CA SER A 667 34.90 -33.47 1.08
C SER A 667 33.86 -34.43 0.53
N VAL A 668 32.94 -33.91 -0.29
CA VAL A 668 31.88 -34.66 -0.97
C VAL A 668 31.80 -34.19 -2.43
N ASP A 669 31.73 -35.14 -3.36
CA ASP A 669 31.50 -34.86 -4.78
C ASP A 669 29.99 -34.86 -5.06
N VAL A 670 29.41 -33.71 -5.39
CA VAL A 670 28.00 -33.55 -5.77
C VAL A 670 27.93 -33.32 -7.28
N ARG A 671 27.79 -34.40 -8.05
CA ARG A 671 27.87 -34.37 -9.53
C ARG A 671 26.53 -34.06 -10.20
N SER A 672 25.45 -34.66 -9.73
CA SER A 672 24.06 -34.38 -10.13
C SER A 672 23.11 -34.87 -9.05
N GLY A 673 22.00 -34.15 -8.84
CA GLY A 673 21.04 -34.48 -7.78
C GLY A 673 21.49 -34.14 -6.36
N HIS A 674 20.75 -34.69 -5.41
CA HIS A 674 20.96 -34.53 -3.98
C HIS A 674 22.16 -35.35 -3.47
N GLY A 675 23.12 -34.68 -2.83
CA GLY A 675 24.20 -35.32 -2.08
C GLY A 675 23.85 -35.48 -0.60
N GLU A 676 24.42 -36.50 0.04
CA GLU A 676 24.40 -36.64 1.50
C GLU A 676 25.81 -36.87 2.03
N VAL A 677 26.12 -36.27 3.18
CA VAL A 677 27.38 -36.48 3.88
C VAL A 677 27.16 -36.56 5.38
N ALA A 678 27.68 -37.61 6.00
CA ALA A 678 27.79 -37.72 7.45
C ALA A 678 29.23 -37.42 7.87
N LEU A 679 29.38 -36.53 8.84
CA LEU A 679 30.66 -36.24 9.47
C LEU A 679 30.86 -37.20 10.64
N ASP A 680 32.06 -37.75 10.77
CA ASP A 680 32.48 -38.62 11.87
C ASP A 680 33.32 -37.83 12.88
N ASP A 681 33.27 -38.19 14.16
CA ASP A 681 34.05 -37.50 15.19
C ASP A 681 35.54 -37.87 15.20
N GLY A 682 36.01 -38.62 14.19
CA GLY A 682 37.37 -39.13 14.11
C GLY A 682 37.71 -40.19 15.16
N THR A 683 36.73 -40.71 15.92
CA THR A 683 36.97 -41.91 16.72
C THR A 683 37.00 -43.12 15.81
N GLU A 684 38.20 -43.67 15.56
CA GLU A 684 38.33 -45.01 15.00
C GLU A 684 37.50 -45.96 15.88
N ARG A 685 36.39 -46.46 15.35
CA ARG A 685 35.81 -47.70 15.87
C ARG A 685 36.81 -48.79 15.51
N GLY A 686 37.69 -49.11 16.47
CA GLY A 686 38.63 -50.22 16.36
C GLY A 686 37.89 -51.50 15.90
N PRO A 687 38.61 -52.37 15.16
CA PRO A 687 38.03 -53.47 14.39
C PRO A 687 37.15 -54.43 15.18
#